data_AF-A0A9Q1C3R2-F1
#
_entry.id   AF-A0A9Q1C3R2-F1
#
_cell.length_a   1.000
_cell.length_b   1.000
_cell.length_c   1.000
_cell.angle_alpha   90.00
_cell.angle_beta   90.00
_cell.angle_gamma   90.00
#
_symmetry.space_group_name_H-M   'P 1'
#
loop_
_entity.id
_entity.type
_entity.pdbx_description
1 polymer ?
#
loop_
_entity_poly.entity_id
_entity_poly.type
_entity_poly.pdbx_seq_one_letter_code
_entity_poly.pdbx_strand_id
1 'polypeptide(L)'
;MYGHRDVRILLLGDAGVGKTSLILTLVSDEFPDEDVPARAEEITIPPDVTPEKVPTHIVDFSARDQSDEILLEEIERADVICVVYAVNDKETIDNITEYWLPLIRNTLSSDHSTPIILVGNKSDQADANSLETVVPIMNDYAEIETCVECSARNLKNISEVFYYAQKAVLHPTGPLYSAEDKELKPECKRALCRIFTICDLDNDGTLNDYELNLFQRRCFNAPLQTQALDDVKAVVRKNIPEGVMNNGLTQIGFLFLHTLFIQRGRHETTWTVLRKFGYNDNLKLTADYLRPRLRVGRGCSTELSHLGYQFLTSHFEKYDQDKDGALSPAELQNLFQTCPMMPWGPDVNMTVCTNERGWITLQGYLAQWTLTTLLDVSRTLELLAYFGYRYVMADHENQLSAIIVTRDKKIDLQKRQTSRNVFQCNVIGPRGAGKTAFLQAIVDRLPDSPVINSDHLSMYAVNTVQVYGQEKYLLLHEIDVGLTDELTSEDLECDVVCLMYDISDPRTFEYCARMYKLHFEKSHTPCLLVAGKSDKHPVKQDYAVQPAAFCTQHRLPPPQTFTSEGRPSRDIYMKLATLAAYPAVKGVLVDHPAAVWVRDRLLASSPAFSHLKGMPEESKNLWLFVGVGVVVSAIGAYVAYRLISRSGSKTDL
;
A
#
# COMPACT_ATOMS: atom_id res chain seq x y z
N MET A 1 12.87 -3.22 8.46
CA MET A 1 13.63 -3.41 9.70
C MET A 1 12.96 -4.53 10.45
N TYR A 2 13.60 -5.69 10.52
CA TYR A 2 13.13 -6.79 11.35
C TYR A 2 13.27 -6.33 12.80
N GLY A 3 12.19 -6.40 13.59
CA GLY A 3 12.34 -6.32 15.03
C GLY A 3 13.33 -7.41 15.43
N HIS A 4 14.43 -7.03 16.07
CA HIS A 4 15.38 -7.97 16.66
C HIS A 4 14.59 -8.87 17.62
N ARG A 5 14.22 -10.05 17.13
CA ARG A 5 13.72 -11.14 17.98
C ARG A 5 14.96 -11.90 18.39
N ASP A 6 15.27 -11.88 19.66
CA ASP A 6 16.24 -12.80 20.24
C ASP A 6 15.55 -14.18 20.35
N VAL A 7 16.31 -15.27 20.23
CA VAL A 7 15.76 -16.63 20.34
C VAL A 7 16.33 -17.30 21.57
N ARG A 8 15.47 -17.77 22.47
CA ARG A 8 15.87 -18.48 23.68
C ARG A 8 15.56 -19.98 23.59
N ILE A 9 16.63 -20.78 23.58
CA ILE A 9 16.61 -22.25 23.53
C ILE A 9 16.81 -22.79 24.94
N LEU A 10 15.85 -23.55 25.44
CA LEU A 10 15.94 -24.25 26.73
C LEU A 10 16.23 -25.73 26.52
N LEU A 11 17.25 -26.28 27.18
CA LEU A 11 17.52 -27.71 27.19
C LEU A 11 16.93 -28.37 28.44
N LEU A 12 16.03 -29.33 28.23
CA LEU A 12 15.39 -30.17 29.25
C LEU A 12 15.71 -31.64 29.03
N GLY A 13 15.44 -32.49 30.03
CA GLY A 13 15.70 -33.93 29.96
C GLY A 13 16.34 -34.47 31.24
N ASP A 14 16.44 -35.79 31.34
CA ASP A 14 16.86 -36.47 32.56
C ASP A 14 18.31 -36.15 32.98
N ALA A 15 18.64 -36.51 34.22
CA ALA A 15 20.01 -36.41 34.71
C ALA A 15 20.92 -37.36 33.92
N GLY A 16 22.06 -36.86 33.43
CA GLY A 16 23.05 -37.70 32.74
C GLY A 16 22.82 -37.93 31.24
N VAL A 17 21.76 -37.36 30.63
CA VAL A 17 21.53 -37.44 29.18
C VAL A 17 22.52 -36.60 28.35
N GLY A 18 23.25 -35.68 28.98
CA GLY A 18 24.34 -34.92 28.37
C GLY A 18 23.98 -33.51 27.86
N LYS A 19 22.98 -32.85 28.47
CA LYS A 19 22.58 -31.46 28.16
C LYS A 19 23.75 -30.47 28.23
N THR A 20 24.44 -30.43 29.38
CA THR A 20 25.60 -29.57 29.62
C THR A 20 26.74 -29.88 28.65
N SER A 21 26.99 -31.16 28.35
CA SER A 21 28.00 -31.57 27.38
C SER A 21 27.68 -31.08 25.96
N LEU A 22 26.41 -31.11 25.52
CA LEU A 22 26.01 -30.56 24.22
C LEU A 22 26.35 -29.08 24.10
N ILE A 23 26.06 -28.31 25.16
CA ILE A 23 26.27 -26.87 25.20
C ILE A 23 27.78 -26.54 25.20
N LEU A 24 28.56 -27.19 26.07
CA LEU A 24 29.99 -26.95 26.16
C LEU A 24 30.71 -27.34 24.87
N THR A 25 30.32 -28.46 24.24
CA THR A 25 30.89 -28.88 22.96
C THR A 25 30.53 -27.92 21.83
N LEU A 26 29.33 -27.34 21.81
CA LEU A 26 29.00 -26.31 20.80
C LEU A 26 29.93 -25.09 20.91
N VAL A 27 30.28 -24.66 22.12
CA VAL A 27 31.07 -23.44 22.34
C VAL A 27 32.56 -23.68 22.18
N SER A 28 33.06 -24.82 22.65
CA SER A 28 34.50 -25.13 22.65
C SER A 28 34.99 -25.88 21.41
N ASP A 29 34.07 -26.45 20.60
CA ASP A 29 34.37 -27.36 19.50
C ASP A 29 35.21 -28.58 19.93
N GLU A 30 35.15 -28.93 21.22
CA GLU A 30 35.82 -30.08 21.83
C GLU A 30 34.88 -30.76 22.85
N PHE A 31 35.08 -32.06 23.10
CA PHE A 31 34.33 -32.77 24.14
C PHE A 31 34.98 -32.54 25.51
N PRO A 32 34.22 -32.19 26.57
CA PRO A 32 34.78 -32.03 27.90
C PRO A 32 35.13 -33.41 28.51
N ASP A 33 36.40 -33.79 28.44
CA ASP A 33 36.91 -35.10 28.90
C ASP A 33 36.97 -35.24 30.43
N GLU A 34 37.07 -34.14 31.19
CA GLU A 34 37.06 -34.15 32.67
C GLU A 34 36.22 -32.99 33.25
N ASP A 35 35.53 -33.25 34.37
CA ASP A 35 34.76 -32.28 35.18
C ASP A 35 33.65 -31.46 34.46
N VAL A 36 32.67 -32.15 33.87
CA VAL A 36 31.44 -31.49 33.39
C VAL A 36 30.64 -30.96 34.60
N PRO A 37 30.37 -29.64 34.70
CA PRO A 37 29.58 -29.08 35.79
C PRO A 37 28.14 -29.58 35.74
N ALA A 38 27.41 -29.43 36.86
CA ALA A 38 26.00 -29.84 36.93
C ALA A 38 25.09 -28.99 36.01
N ARG A 39 25.53 -27.78 35.64
CA ARG A 39 24.84 -26.82 34.79
C ARG A 39 25.86 -25.94 34.05
N ALA A 40 25.58 -25.60 32.79
CA ALA A 40 26.29 -24.54 32.06
C ALA A 40 25.73 -23.14 32.39
N GLU A 41 26.61 -22.12 32.39
CA GLU A 41 26.16 -20.73 32.37
C GLU A 41 25.38 -20.43 31.08
N GLU A 42 24.46 -19.45 31.15
CA GLU A 42 23.69 -19.05 29.97
C GLU A 42 24.62 -18.51 28.89
N ILE A 43 24.59 -19.14 27.72
CA ILE A 43 25.44 -18.78 26.59
C ILE A 43 24.63 -17.96 25.60
N THR A 44 25.21 -16.84 25.15
CA THR A 44 24.63 -16.01 24.09
C THR A 44 25.48 -16.10 22.84
N ILE A 45 24.93 -16.68 21.78
CA ILE A 45 25.53 -16.71 20.46
C ILE A 45 25.18 -15.40 19.76
N PRO A 46 26.19 -14.59 19.35
CA PRO A 46 25.95 -13.32 18.68
C PRO A 46 25.36 -13.53 17.28
N PRO A 47 24.62 -12.55 16.74
CA PRO A 47 23.93 -12.67 15.46
C PRO A 47 24.91 -12.90 14.29
N ASP A 48 26.13 -12.38 14.37
CA ASP A 48 27.12 -12.54 13.28
C ASP A 48 27.58 -13.99 13.08
N VAL A 49 27.33 -14.87 14.06
CA VAL A 49 27.72 -16.28 14.06
C VAL A 49 26.54 -17.19 13.70
N THR A 50 25.29 -16.69 13.79
CA THR A 50 24.11 -17.49 13.45
C THR A 50 23.73 -17.34 11.97
N PRO A 51 23.30 -18.42 11.28
CA PRO A 51 22.88 -18.34 9.88
C PRO A 51 21.76 -17.33 9.63
N GLU A 52 20.85 -17.19 10.60
CA GLU A 52 19.67 -16.32 10.53
C GLU A 52 19.94 -14.87 11.00
N LYS A 53 21.16 -14.57 11.44
CA LYS A 53 21.58 -13.24 11.94
C LYS A 53 20.76 -12.73 13.13
N VAL A 54 20.41 -13.66 14.01
CA VAL A 54 19.61 -13.45 15.21
C VAL A 54 20.42 -13.87 16.44
N PRO A 55 20.44 -13.07 17.52
CA PRO A 55 21.04 -13.49 18.78
C PRO A 55 20.30 -14.71 19.35
N THR A 56 21.06 -15.70 19.81
CA THR A 56 20.50 -16.95 20.37
C THR A 56 21.02 -17.18 21.78
N HIS A 57 20.11 -17.28 22.75
CA HIS A 57 20.39 -17.62 24.14
C HIS A 57 20.17 -19.11 24.35
N ILE A 58 21.16 -19.80 24.92
CA ILE A 58 21.09 -21.24 25.22
C ILE A 58 21.11 -21.40 26.73
N VAL A 59 20.06 -22.02 27.25
CA VAL A 59 19.86 -22.21 28.69
C VAL A 59 19.87 -23.69 29.03
N ASP A 60 20.74 -24.03 29.98
CA ASP A 60 20.82 -25.36 30.58
C ASP A 60 20.01 -25.40 31.88
N PHE A 61 19.08 -26.34 32.00
CA PHE A 61 18.37 -26.60 33.24
C PHE A 61 18.97 -27.81 33.97
N SER A 62 19.23 -27.65 35.27
CA SER A 62 19.70 -28.73 36.14
C SER A 62 18.90 -28.84 37.43
N ALA A 63 18.19 -29.97 37.59
CA ALA A 63 17.45 -30.28 38.82
C ALA A 63 18.36 -30.45 40.07
N ARG A 64 19.69 -30.48 39.90
CA ARG A 64 20.63 -30.48 41.04
C ARG A 64 20.81 -29.08 41.64
N ASP A 65 20.77 -28.06 40.79
CA ASP A 65 21.10 -26.68 41.15
C ASP A 65 19.87 -25.76 41.20
N GLN A 66 18.77 -26.13 40.56
CA GLN A 66 17.55 -25.33 40.41
C GLN A 66 16.32 -26.08 40.93
N SER A 67 15.36 -25.32 41.48
CA SER A 67 14.07 -25.85 41.95
C SER A 67 13.06 -26.00 40.80
N ASP A 68 11.99 -26.77 41.06
CA ASP A 68 10.88 -26.94 40.11
C ASP A 68 10.17 -25.62 39.79
N GLU A 69 10.13 -24.66 40.72
CA GLU A 69 9.58 -23.32 40.46
C GLU A 69 10.37 -22.61 39.35
N ILE A 70 11.70 -22.71 39.39
CA ILE A 70 12.57 -22.13 38.35
C ILE A 70 12.38 -22.88 37.03
N LEU A 71 12.22 -24.21 37.05
CA LEU A 71 11.93 -24.98 35.83
C LEU A 71 10.71 -24.44 35.10
N LEU A 72 9.62 -24.20 35.83
CA LEU A 72 8.38 -23.67 35.27
C LEU A 72 8.60 -22.27 34.68
N GLU A 73 9.30 -21.38 35.39
CA GLU A 73 9.67 -20.05 34.87
C GLU A 73 10.53 -20.12 33.60
N GLU A 74 11.49 -21.06 33.54
CA GLU A 74 12.34 -21.20 32.35
C GLU A 74 11.58 -21.74 31.14
N ILE A 75 10.61 -22.64 31.36
CA ILE A 75 9.69 -23.15 30.33
C ILE A 75 8.83 -22.01 29.78
N GLU A 76 8.23 -21.18 30.64
CA GLU A 76 7.41 -20.05 30.22
C GLU A 76 8.20 -19.01 29.41
N ARG A 77 9.50 -18.86 29.71
CA ARG A 77 10.40 -17.93 29.02
C ARG A 77 11.05 -18.52 27.76
N ALA A 78 10.83 -19.79 27.43
CA ALA A 78 11.50 -20.43 26.29
C ALA A 78 10.77 -20.11 24.98
N ASP A 79 11.53 -19.73 23.95
CA ASP A 79 10.99 -19.62 22.59
C ASP A 79 10.98 -20.98 21.90
N VAL A 80 11.86 -21.90 22.31
CA VAL A 80 11.92 -23.29 21.85
C VAL A 80 12.51 -24.18 22.95
N ILE A 81 12.00 -25.40 23.07
CA ILE A 81 12.44 -26.37 24.08
C ILE A 81 13.06 -27.58 23.39
N CYS A 82 14.30 -27.88 23.74
CA CYS A 82 15.00 -29.10 23.33
C CYS A 82 14.90 -30.14 24.46
N VAL A 83 14.12 -31.20 24.24
CA VAL A 83 14.02 -32.33 25.17
C VAL A 83 15.09 -33.35 24.78
N VAL A 84 16.12 -33.46 25.61
CA VAL A 84 17.29 -34.31 25.40
C VAL A 84 17.09 -35.66 26.09
N TYR A 85 17.26 -36.73 25.33
CA TYR A 85 17.26 -38.10 25.84
C TYR A 85 18.55 -38.82 25.42
N ALA A 86 18.89 -39.90 26.09
CA ALA A 86 20.05 -40.71 25.75
C ALA A 86 19.61 -41.89 24.88
N VAL A 87 20.14 -42.01 23.66
CA VAL A 87 19.69 -43.06 22.71
C VAL A 87 19.99 -44.49 23.19
N ASN A 88 20.92 -44.63 24.13
CA ASN A 88 21.31 -45.91 24.73
C ASN A 88 20.55 -46.23 26.03
N ASP A 89 19.62 -45.37 26.45
CA ASP A 89 18.85 -45.55 27.68
C ASP A 89 17.34 -45.40 27.41
N LYS A 90 16.63 -46.53 27.46
CA LYS A 90 15.21 -46.59 27.18
C LYS A 90 14.36 -45.83 28.20
N GLU A 91 14.77 -45.78 29.46
CA GLU A 91 14.02 -45.07 30.52
C GLU A 91 13.91 -43.58 30.18
N THR A 92 14.99 -42.99 29.65
CA THR A 92 15.00 -41.58 29.23
C THR A 92 14.11 -41.29 28.02
N ILE A 93 13.81 -42.32 27.19
CA ILE A 93 12.88 -42.21 26.06
C ILE A 93 11.44 -42.28 26.56
N ASP A 94 11.14 -43.22 27.46
CA ASP A 94 9.81 -43.40 28.04
C ASP A 94 9.41 -42.14 28.86
N ASN A 95 10.36 -41.53 29.58
CA ASN A 95 10.15 -40.29 30.33
C ASN A 95 9.78 -39.06 29.47
N ILE A 96 10.02 -39.09 28.15
CA ILE A 96 9.60 -38.02 27.24
C ILE A 96 8.07 -37.89 27.28
N THR A 97 7.34 -38.99 27.14
CA THR A 97 5.88 -39.01 27.09
C THR A 97 5.25 -39.10 28.47
N GLU A 98 5.93 -39.72 29.45
CA GLU A 98 5.40 -39.89 30.81
C GLU A 98 5.56 -38.62 31.68
N TYR A 99 6.61 -37.82 31.48
CA TYR A 99 6.92 -36.68 32.34
C TYR A 99 7.15 -35.37 31.57
N TRP A 100 8.12 -35.32 30.66
CA TRP A 100 8.58 -34.05 30.09
C TRP A 100 7.53 -33.35 29.22
N LEU A 101 6.91 -34.06 28.26
CA LEU A 101 5.87 -33.48 27.41
C LEU A 101 4.61 -33.09 28.21
N PRO A 102 4.08 -33.93 29.13
CA PRO A 102 3.00 -33.51 30.02
C PRO A 102 3.33 -32.28 30.88
N LEU A 103 4.54 -32.20 31.43
CA LEU A 103 4.98 -31.05 32.22
C LEU A 103 4.98 -29.77 31.39
N ILE A 104 5.57 -29.81 30.19
CA ILE A 104 5.62 -28.66 29.27
C ILE A 104 4.20 -28.21 28.90
N ARG A 105 3.31 -29.14 28.54
CA ARG A 105 1.90 -28.85 28.23
C ARG A 105 1.11 -28.27 29.41
N ASN A 106 1.37 -28.73 30.63
CA ASN A 106 0.68 -28.21 31.82
C ASN A 106 1.18 -26.82 32.21
N THR A 107 2.43 -26.50 31.88
CA THR A 107 3.05 -25.21 32.18
C THR A 107 2.65 -24.16 31.14
N LEU A 108 2.74 -24.52 29.85
CA LEU A 108 2.36 -23.65 28.77
C LEU A 108 0.83 -23.61 28.63
N SER A 109 0.24 -22.42 28.75
CA SER A 109 -1.19 -22.23 28.48
C SER A 109 -1.54 -22.67 27.05
N SER A 110 -2.79 -23.11 26.83
CA SER A 110 -3.29 -23.60 25.52
C SER A 110 -3.15 -22.63 24.35
N ASP A 111 -2.82 -21.36 24.63
CA ASP A 111 -2.58 -20.31 23.64
C ASP A 111 -1.07 -20.16 23.27
N HIS A 112 -0.17 -20.97 23.84
CA HIS A 112 1.28 -20.94 23.54
C HIS A 112 1.70 -22.16 22.71
N SER A 113 2.13 -21.90 21.47
CA SER A 113 2.70 -22.89 20.56
C SER A 113 4.22 -22.84 20.59
N THR A 114 4.84 -23.06 21.75
CA THR A 114 6.31 -23.16 21.84
C THR A 114 6.74 -24.47 21.18
N PRO A 115 7.55 -24.43 20.09
CA PRO A 115 8.00 -25.64 19.41
C PRO A 115 8.90 -26.49 20.30
N ILE A 116 8.78 -27.81 20.16
CA ILE A 116 9.62 -28.79 20.85
C ILE A 116 10.50 -29.51 19.83
N ILE A 117 11.78 -29.69 20.18
CA ILE A 117 12.72 -30.53 19.43
C ILE A 117 13.17 -31.68 20.32
N LEU A 118 13.03 -32.91 19.81
CA LEU A 118 13.60 -34.08 20.47
C LEU A 118 15.06 -34.23 20.08
N VAL A 119 15.92 -34.43 21.07
CA VAL A 119 17.37 -34.51 20.87
C VAL A 119 17.88 -35.85 21.42
N GLY A 120 18.14 -36.79 20.52
CA GLY A 120 18.71 -38.09 20.88
C GLY A 120 20.23 -37.99 20.98
N ASN A 121 20.76 -37.81 22.18
CA ASN A 121 22.21 -37.69 22.41
C ASN A 121 22.86 -39.07 22.67
N LYS A 122 24.20 -39.11 22.64
CA LYS A 122 25.04 -40.33 22.78
C LYS A 122 24.88 -41.34 21.65
N SER A 123 24.64 -40.86 20.42
CA SER A 123 24.54 -41.73 19.24
C SER A 123 25.80 -42.55 18.95
N ASP A 124 26.94 -42.23 19.60
CA ASP A 124 28.18 -43.02 19.57
C ASP A 124 28.08 -44.36 20.33
N GLN A 125 27.05 -44.54 21.16
CA GLN A 125 26.88 -45.71 22.03
C GLN A 125 25.70 -46.61 21.61
N ALA A 126 25.09 -46.35 20.45
CA ALA A 126 23.98 -47.12 19.92
C ALA A 126 24.35 -47.85 18.62
N ASP A 127 24.00 -49.14 18.56
CA ASP A 127 24.20 -49.98 17.37
C ASP A 127 23.07 -49.84 16.32
N ALA A 128 21.94 -49.22 16.70
CA ALA A 128 20.75 -49.06 15.86
C ALA A 128 20.19 -47.62 15.92
N ASN A 129 19.47 -47.23 14.86
CA ASN A 129 18.86 -45.93 14.69
C ASN A 129 17.66 -45.79 15.66
N SER A 130 17.77 -44.96 16.70
CA SER A 130 16.72 -44.82 17.73
C SER A 130 15.45 -44.12 17.20
N LEU A 131 15.55 -43.46 16.04
CA LEU A 131 14.46 -42.78 15.33
C LEU A 131 13.18 -43.63 15.21
N GLU A 132 13.27 -44.95 15.00
CA GLU A 132 12.06 -45.80 14.87
C GLU A 132 11.19 -45.80 16.14
N THR A 133 11.79 -45.60 17.30
CA THR A 133 11.08 -45.58 18.60
C THR A 133 10.41 -44.22 18.86
N VAL A 134 10.96 -43.16 18.27
CA VAL A 134 10.53 -41.77 18.53
C VAL A 134 9.52 -41.27 17.48
N VAL A 135 9.51 -41.82 16.27
CA VAL A 135 8.53 -41.49 15.22
C VAL A 135 7.07 -41.56 15.70
N PRO A 136 6.62 -42.59 16.46
CA PRO A 136 5.27 -42.61 17.02
C PRO A 136 4.98 -41.42 17.94
N ILE A 137 5.94 -41.06 18.80
CA ILE A 137 5.83 -39.92 19.72
C ILE A 137 5.65 -38.61 18.93
N MET A 138 6.40 -38.42 17.84
CA MET A 138 6.25 -37.25 16.99
C MET A 138 4.88 -37.14 16.33
N ASN A 139 4.25 -38.27 16.00
CA ASN A 139 2.91 -38.27 15.40
C ASN A 139 1.82 -38.00 16.44
N ASP A 140 2.03 -38.39 17.70
CA ASP A 140 1.06 -38.21 18.79
C ASP A 140 1.12 -36.78 19.41
N TYR A 141 2.22 -36.06 19.22
CA TYR A 141 2.47 -34.75 19.81
C TYR A 141 2.80 -33.70 18.73
N ALA A 142 1.78 -32.94 18.32
CA ALA A 142 1.87 -31.97 17.23
C ALA A 142 2.82 -30.78 17.48
N GLU A 143 3.15 -30.51 18.75
CA GLU A 143 4.14 -29.48 19.12
C GLU A 143 5.60 -29.91 18.84
N ILE A 144 5.84 -31.19 18.57
CA ILE A 144 7.16 -31.71 18.21
C ILE A 144 7.41 -31.45 16.72
N GLU A 145 8.27 -30.47 16.43
CA GLU A 145 8.59 -30.09 15.05
C GLU A 145 9.56 -31.08 14.40
N THR A 146 10.57 -31.53 15.15
CA THR A 146 11.58 -32.44 14.61
C THR A 146 12.33 -33.22 15.70
N CYS A 147 13.04 -34.26 15.26
CA CYS A 147 13.93 -35.06 16.09
C CYS A 147 15.33 -35.08 15.45
N VAL A 148 16.35 -34.83 16.26
CA VAL A 148 17.75 -34.81 15.83
C VAL A 148 18.56 -35.77 16.70
N GLU A 149 19.16 -36.78 16.08
CA GLU A 149 20.15 -37.63 16.75
C GLU A 149 21.54 -36.98 16.66
N CYS A 150 22.24 -36.91 17.79
CA CYS A 150 23.54 -36.29 17.92
C CYS A 150 24.48 -37.06 18.87
N SER A 151 25.77 -36.72 18.83
CA SER A 151 26.76 -37.20 19.79
C SER A 151 27.66 -36.05 20.17
N ALA A 152 27.52 -35.58 21.41
CA ALA A 152 28.44 -34.60 22.00
C ALA A 152 29.90 -35.09 21.93
N ARG A 153 30.13 -36.39 22.15
CA ARG A 153 31.47 -37.00 22.16
C ARG A 153 32.16 -36.94 20.80
N ASN A 154 31.42 -37.21 19.73
CA ASN A 154 31.97 -37.26 18.37
C ASN A 154 31.72 -35.97 17.58
N LEU A 155 31.22 -34.90 18.22
CA LEU A 155 30.80 -33.65 17.58
C LEU A 155 29.83 -33.85 16.40
N LYS A 156 28.99 -34.88 16.50
CA LYS A 156 28.06 -35.23 15.43
C LYS A 156 26.72 -34.52 15.64
N ASN A 157 26.27 -33.79 14.62
CA ASN A 157 24.97 -33.12 14.56
C ASN A 157 24.72 -32.06 15.66
N ILE A 158 25.76 -31.52 16.30
CA ILE A 158 25.61 -30.56 17.41
C ILE A 158 25.04 -29.24 16.89
N SER A 159 25.66 -28.67 15.86
CA SER A 159 25.22 -27.43 15.22
C SER A 159 23.80 -27.56 14.65
N GLU A 160 23.45 -28.73 14.14
CA GLU A 160 22.14 -29.04 13.57
C GLU A 160 21.02 -28.94 14.61
N VAL A 161 21.23 -29.40 15.85
CA VAL A 161 20.24 -29.27 16.95
C VAL A 161 19.84 -27.82 17.15
N PHE A 162 20.83 -26.94 17.33
CA PHE A 162 20.59 -25.52 17.59
C PHE A 162 20.09 -24.77 16.34
N TYR A 163 20.55 -25.19 15.15
CA TYR A 163 20.04 -24.67 13.88
C TYR A 163 18.55 -24.97 13.71
N TYR A 164 18.12 -26.23 13.91
CA TYR A 164 16.70 -26.58 13.81
C TYR A 164 15.86 -25.92 14.91
N ALA A 165 16.41 -25.77 16.13
CA ALA A 165 15.74 -25.05 17.22
C ALA A 165 15.48 -23.59 16.85
N GLN A 166 16.49 -22.89 16.36
CA GLN A 166 16.33 -21.52 15.88
C GLN A 166 15.33 -21.45 14.71
N LYS A 167 15.42 -22.38 13.77
CA LYS A 167 14.54 -22.45 12.60
C LYS A 167 13.07 -22.66 12.98
N ALA A 168 12.77 -23.52 13.96
CA ALA A 168 11.41 -23.79 14.40
C ALA A 168 10.70 -22.54 14.93
N VAL A 169 11.44 -21.65 15.62
CA VAL A 169 10.92 -20.36 16.10
C VAL A 169 10.76 -19.36 14.95
N LEU A 170 11.78 -19.26 14.11
CA LEU A 170 11.82 -18.26 13.05
C LEU A 170 10.95 -18.62 11.85
N HIS A 171 10.56 -19.88 11.68
CA HIS A 171 9.82 -20.36 10.51
C HIS A 171 8.81 -21.45 10.91
N PRO A 172 7.84 -21.15 11.79
CA PRO A 172 6.97 -22.17 12.36
C PRO A 172 6.15 -22.91 11.28
N THR A 173 6.09 -24.24 11.36
CA THR A 173 5.34 -25.04 10.38
C THR A 173 3.83 -24.98 10.66
N GLY A 174 3.47 -24.89 11.94
CA GLY A 174 2.10 -24.92 12.44
C GLY A 174 1.11 -23.99 11.73
N PRO A 175 1.41 -22.70 11.47
CA PRO A 175 0.51 -21.80 10.75
C PRO A 175 0.30 -22.16 9.27
N LEU A 176 1.28 -22.84 8.65
CA LEU A 176 1.29 -23.08 7.20
C LEU A 176 0.56 -24.35 6.79
N TYR A 177 0.72 -25.42 7.56
CA TYR A 177 0.42 -26.78 7.13
C TYR A 177 -0.23 -27.61 8.24
N SER A 178 -1.19 -28.46 7.86
CA SER A 178 -1.80 -29.48 8.72
C SER A 178 -1.12 -30.81 8.41
N ALA A 179 -0.35 -31.35 9.35
CA ALA A 179 0.30 -32.65 9.20
C ALA A 179 -0.72 -33.80 9.14
N GLU A 180 -1.83 -33.66 9.88
CA GLU A 180 -2.94 -34.61 9.92
C GLU A 180 -3.64 -34.72 8.55
N ASP A 181 -4.05 -33.58 7.99
CA ASP A 181 -4.75 -33.53 6.70
C ASP A 181 -3.80 -33.65 5.49
N LYS A 182 -2.50 -33.54 5.74
CA LYS A 182 -1.44 -33.43 4.74
C LYS A 182 -1.65 -32.28 3.74
N GLU A 183 -2.29 -31.19 4.16
CA GLU A 183 -2.62 -30.04 3.33
C GLU A 183 -2.23 -28.68 3.95
N LEU A 184 -2.10 -27.66 3.11
CA LEU A 184 -1.93 -26.27 3.56
C LEU A 184 -3.18 -25.81 4.33
N LYS A 185 -2.97 -25.09 5.44
CA LYS A 185 -4.07 -24.48 6.19
C LYS A 185 -4.81 -23.41 5.37
N PRO A 186 -6.11 -23.18 5.60
CA PRO A 186 -6.92 -22.24 4.81
C PRO A 186 -6.36 -20.81 4.76
N GLU A 187 -5.77 -20.33 5.86
CA GLU A 187 -5.14 -19.01 5.97
C GLU A 187 -3.91 -18.91 5.05
N CYS A 188 -3.08 -19.96 5.06
CA CYS A 188 -1.90 -20.06 4.22
C CYS A 188 -2.27 -20.14 2.74
N LYS A 189 -3.26 -20.98 2.39
CA LYS A 189 -3.84 -21.04 1.04
C LYS A 189 -4.31 -19.65 0.57
N ARG A 190 -5.10 -18.93 1.39
CA ARG A 190 -5.55 -17.56 1.08
C ARG A 190 -4.38 -16.59 0.83
N ALA A 191 -3.38 -16.62 1.70
CA ALA A 191 -2.22 -15.73 1.60
C ALA A 191 -1.44 -15.98 0.30
N LEU A 192 -1.16 -17.25 -0.01
CA LEU A 192 -0.48 -17.67 -1.23
C LEU A 192 -1.31 -17.41 -2.49
N CYS A 193 -2.63 -17.60 -2.44
CA CYS A 193 -3.53 -17.25 -3.55
C CYS A 193 -3.47 -15.76 -3.87
N ARG A 194 -3.49 -14.88 -2.86
CA ARG A 194 -3.30 -13.45 -3.06
C ARG A 194 -1.93 -13.13 -3.67
N ILE A 195 -0.87 -13.79 -3.21
CA ILE A 195 0.48 -13.60 -3.75
C ILE A 195 0.52 -13.99 -5.23
N PHE A 196 -0.08 -15.13 -5.59
CA PHE A 196 -0.21 -15.57 -6.97
C PHE A 196 -0.89 -14.50 -7.84
N THR A 197 -2.06 -13.99 -7.42
CA THR A 197 -2.79 -12.94 -8.13
C THR A 197 -1.98 -11.65 -8.31
N ILE A 198 -1.10 -11.30 -7.37
CA ILE A 198 -0.22 -10.12 -7.49
C ILE A 198 0.93 -10.40 -8.48
N CYS A 199 1.40 -11.65 -8.53
CA CYS A 199 2.52 -12.04 -9.39
C CYS A 199 2.13 -12.27 -10.85
N ASP A 200 0.87 -12.66 -11.08
CA ASP A 200 0.24 -12.75 -12.39
C ASP A 200 0.01 -11.31 -12.90
N LEU A 201 0.91 -10.81 -13.75
CA LEU A 201 0.94 -9.41 -14.17
C LEU A 201 0.00 -9.14 -15.35
N ASP A 202 -0.26 -10.14 -16.18
CA ASP A 202 -1.16 -10.05 -17.34
C ASP A 202 -2.57 -10.60 -17.06
N ASN A 203 -2.81 -11.16 -15.87
CA ASN A 203 -4.10 -11.68 -15.41
C ASN A 203 -4.64 -12.83 -16.27
N ASP A 204 -3.72 -13.65 -16.83
CA ASP A 204 -4.08 -14.80 -17.67
C ASP A 204 -4.37 -16.08 -16.85
N GLY A 205 -4.19 -16.02 -15.53
CA GLY A 205 -4.42 -17.12 -14.60
C GLY A 205 -3.24 -18.09 -14.46
N THR A 206 -2.10 -17.77 -15.08
CA THR A 206 -0.86 -18.53 -15.02
C THR A 206 0.34 -17.62 -14.74
N LEU A 207 1.42 -18.17 -14.20
CA LEU A 207 2.70 -17.48 -14.08
C LEU A 207 3.63 -17.96 -15.18
N ASN A 208 3.86 -17.11 -16.17
CA ASN A 208 4.78 -17.41 -17.27
C ASN A 208 6.26 -17.30 -16.81
N ASP A 209 7.20 -17.62 -17.70
CA ASP A 209 8.64 -17.63 -17.35
C ASP A 209 9.18 -16.26 -16.92
N TYR A 210 8.63 -15.19 -17.48
CA TYR A 210 9.02 -13.83 -17.10
C TYR A 210 8.57 -13.52 -15.66
N GLU A 211 7.31 -13.81 -15.34
CA GLU A 211 6.73 -13.57 -14.02
C GLU A 211 7.35 -14.46 -12.94
N LEU A 212 7.60 -15.73 -13.24
CA LEU A 212 8.30 -16.64 -12.33
C LEU A 212 9.72 -16.17 -12.03
N ASN A 213 10.46 -15.71 -13.05
CA ASN A 213 11.79 -15.15 -12.84
C ASN A 213 11.75 -13.86 -12.04
N LEU A 214 10.77 -13.00 -12.29
CA LEU A 214 10.58 -11.76 -11.54
C LEU A 214 10.26 -12.04 -10.07
N PHE A 215 9.36 -13.00 -9.81
CA PHE A 215 9.02 -13.50 -8.48
C PHE A 215 10.26 -14.00 -7.75
N GLN A 216 11.08 -14.82 -8.41
CA GLN A 216 12.32 -15.36 -7.84
C GLN A 216 13.33 -14.26 -7.48
N ARG A 217 13.57 -13.32 -8.39
CA ARG A 217 14.46 -12.18 -8.14
C ARG A 217 13.98 -11.35 -6.95
N ARG A 218 12.68 -11.08 -6.84
CA ARG A 218 12.12 -10.23 -5.77
C ARG A 218 12.09 -10.93 -4.41
N CYS A 219 11.82 -12.23 -4.38
CA CYS A 219 11.76 -13.00 -3.14
C CYS A 219 13.14 -13.45 -2.64
N PHE A 220 14.00 -13.93 -3.55
CA PHE A 220 15.24 -14.63 -3.20
C PHE A 220 16.52 -13.95 -3.70
N ASN A 221 16.41 -12.79 -4.36
CA ASN A 221 17.53 -12.04 -4.93
C ASN A 221 18.36 -12.83 -5.96
N ALA A 222 17.79 -13.88 -6.56
CA ALA A 222 18.45 -14.72 -7.56
C ALA A 222 17.44 -15.14 -8.64
N PRO A 223 17.78 -15.05 -9.94
CA PRO A 223 16.97 -15.68 -11.00
C PRO A 223 17.14 -17.20 -10.99
N LEU A 224 16.13 -17.90 -11.49
CA LEU A 224 16.26 -19.31 -11.83
C LEU A 224 16.87 -19.45 -13.23
N GLN A 225 17.72 -20.47 -13.41
CA GLN A 225 18.13 -20.88 -14.75
C GLN A 225 16.93 -21.48 -15.48
N THR A 226 16.83 -21.30 -16.79
CA THR A 226 15.70 -21.79 -17.60
C THR A 226 15.46 -23.30 -17.41
N GLN A 227 16.54 -24.10 -17.38
CA GLN A 227 16.43 -25.53 -17.14
C GLN A 227 15.80 -25.86 -15.77
N ALA A 228 16.16 -25.12 -14.73
CA ALA A 228 15.61 -25.34 -13.39
C ALA A 228 14.11 -25.01 -13.32
N LEU A 229 13.64 -24.02 -14.09
CA LEU A 229 12.20 -23.73 -14.21
C LEU A 229 11.46 -24.87 -14.90
N ASP A 230 12.03 -25.42 -15.97
CA ASP A 230 11.44 -26.55 -16.68
C ASP A 230 11.38 -27.81 -15.80
N ASP A 231 12.41 -28.05 -15.01
CA ASP A 231 12.45 -29.16 -14.04
C ASP A 231 11.37 -28.99 -12.97
N VAL A 232 11.18 -27.77 -12.44
CA VAL A 232 10.10 -27.46 -11.48
C VAL A 232 8.73 -27.71 -12.13
N LYS A 233 8.49 -27.19 -13.33
CA LYS A 233 7.23 -27.42 -14.06
C LYS A 233 7.01 -28.89 -14.37
N ALA A 234 8.05 -29.66 -14.70
CA ALA A 234 7.96 -31.09 -14.93
C ALA A 234 7.54 -31.85 -13.67
N VAL A 235 8.07 -31.47 -12.50
CA VAL A 235 7.64 -32.02 -11.20
C VAL A 235 6.16 -31.70 -10.95
N VAL A 236 5.71 -30.48 -11.23
CA VAL A 236 4.29 -30.12 -11.08
C VAL A 236 3.41 -30.94 -12.03
N ARG A 237 3.70 -30.92 -13.33
CA ARG A 237 2.92 -31.67 -14.35
C ARG A 237 2.79 -33.16 -14.03
N LYS A 238 3.85 -33.77 -13.46
CA LYS A 238 3.86 -35.19 -13.10
C LYS A 238 2.88 -35.51 -11.96
N ASN A 239 2.68 -34.59 -11.02
CA ASN A 239 1.84 -34.81 -9.84
C ASN A 239 0.43 -34.22 -10.02
N ILE A 240 0.34 -33.03 -10.62
CA ILE A 240 -0.91 -32.32 -10.91
C ILE A 240 -0.83 -31.82 -12.36
N PRO A 241 -1.43 -32.53 -13.32
CA PRO A 241 -1.41 -32.13 -14.74
C PRO A 241 -1.96 -30.72 -14.97
N GLU A 242 -3.03 -30.35 -14.26
CA GLU A 242 -3.66 -29.01 -14.28
C GLU A 242 -2.81 -27.93 -13.57
N GLY A 243 -1.71 -28.32 -12.93
CA GLY A 243 -0.79 -27.40 -12.26
C GLY A 243 0.04 -26.55 -13.22
N VAL A 244 0.10 -26.91 -14.51
CA VAL A 244 0.81 -26.15 -15.55
C VAL A 244 -0.04 -26.11 -16.82
N MET A 245 -0.40 -24.90 -17.26
CA MET A 245 -1.17 -24.65 -18.48
C MET A 245 -0.40 -23.70 -19.38
N ASN A 246 -0.39 -23.90 -20.70
CA ASN A 246 0.30 -23.04 -21.67
C ASN A 246 1.77 -22.73 -21.33
N ASN A 247 2.47 -23.70 -20.71
CA ASN A 247 3.82 -23.53 -20.16
C ASN A 247 3.95 -22.52 -18.99
N GLY A 248 2.85 -21.97 -18.47
CA GLY A 248 2.78 -21.19 -17.24
C GLY A 248 2.34 -22.03 -16.04
N LEU A 249 2.79 -21.64 -14.85
CA LEU A 249 2.41 -22.28 -13.58
C LEU A 249 1.04 -21.77 -13.13
N THR A 250 0.07 -22.66 -12.93
CA THR A 250 -1.28 -22.25 -12.48
C THR A 250 -1.32 -22.01 -10.97
N GLN A 251 -2.38 -21.39 -10.47
CA GLN A 251 -2.57 -21.18 -9.02
C GLN A 251 -2.53 -22.49 -8.24
N ILE A 252 -3.12 -23.56 -8.77
CA ILE A 252 -3.11 -24.90 -8.15
C ILE A 252 -1.69 -25.47 -8.14
N GLY A 253 -0.95 -25.31 -9.24
CA GLY A 253 0.45 -25.71 -9.32
C GLY A 253 1.34 -24.94 -8.35
N PHE A 254 1.09 -23.64 -8.17
CA PHE A 254 1.79 -22.78 -7.23
C PHE A 254 1.56 -23.22 -5.78
N LEU A 255 0.30 -23.48 -5.39
CA LEU A 255 -0.02 -24.02 -4.06
C LEU A 255 0.64 -25.38 -3.84
N PHE A 256 0.61 -26.27 -4.84
CA PHE A 256 1.25 -27.58 -4.77
C PHE A 256 2.77 -27.49 -4.55
N LEU A 257 3.46 -26.56 -5.21
CA LEU A 257 4.89 -26.35 -4.97
C LEU A 257 5.18 -25.94 -3.53
N HIS A 258 4.37 -25.05 -2.96
CA HIS A 258 4.51 -24.66 -1.56
C HIS A 258 4.21 -25.81 -0.59
N THR A 259 3.22 -26.65 -0.87
CA THR A 259 2.99 -27.91 -0.13
C THR A 259 4.22 -28.81 -0.21
N LEU A 260 4.80 -28.99 -1.40
CA LEU A 260 5.97 -29.84 -1.61
C LEU A 260 7.22 -29.32 -0.87
N PHE A 261 7.42 -28.00 -0.82
CA PHE A 261 8.52 -27.41 -0.06
C PHE A 261 8.38 -27.71 1.44
N ILE A 262 7.18 -27.54 2.00
CA ILE A 262 6.93 -27.81 3.42
C ILE A 262 7.12 -29.31 3.73
N GLN A 263 6.56 -30.20 2.91
CA GLN A 263 6.71 -31.65 3.07
C GLN A 263 8.19 -32.13 2.99
N ARG A 264 9.05 -31.37 2.30
CA ARG A 264 10.49 -31.65 2.22
C ARG A 264 11.31 -30.92 3.31
N GLY A 265 10.67 -30.34 4.32
CA GLY A 265 11.32 -29.62 5.41
C GLY A 265 11.89 -28.25 5.01
N ARG A 266 11.48 -27.71 3.85
CA ARG A 266 11.91 -26.43 3.28
C ARG A 266 10.87 -25.31 3.44
N HIS A 267 10.19 -25.28 4.57
CA HIS A 267 9.12 -24.32 4.85
C HIS A 267 9.62 -22.85 4.95
N GLU A 268 10.92 -22.63 5.20
CA GLU A 268 11.56 -21.31 5.18
C GLU A 268 11.41 -20.61 3.82
N THR A 269 11.38 -21.40 2.73
CA THR A 269 11.16 -20.89 1.37
C THR A 269 9.77 -20.25 1.27
N THR A 270 8.74 -20.88 1.83
CA THR A 270 7.37 -20.35 1.90
C THR A 270 7.29 -19.12 2.79
N TRP A 271 7.93 -19.14 3.96
CA TRP A 271 7.97 -17.98 4.86
C TRP A 271 8.67 -16.77 4.26
N THR A 272 9.77 -16.99 3.52
CA THR A 272 10.48 -15.93 2.81
C THR A 272 9.55 -15.20 1.84
N VAL A 273 8.77 -15.96 1.06
CA VAL A 273 7.74 -15.41 0.17
C VAL A 273 6.68 -14.65 0.95
N LEU A 274 6.07 -15.27 1.97
CA LEU A 274 5.03 -14.61 2.78
C LEU A 274 5.51 -13.27 3.38
N ARG A 275 6.70 -13.24 3.97
CA ARG A 275 7.28 -12.03 4.57
C ARG A 275 7.60 -10.95 3.55
N LYS A 276 8.06 -11.32 2.35
CA LYS A 276 8.27 -10.37 1.24
C LYS A 276 6.99 -9.67 0.80
N PHE A 277 5.84 -10.32 0.96
CA PHE A 277 4.51 -9.77 0.70
C PHE A 277 3.81 -9.20 1.94
N GLY A 278 4.54 -9.02 3.05
CA GLY A 278 4.11 -8.28 4.23
C GLY A 278 3.39 -9.08 5.30
N TYR A 279 3.32 -10.41 5.18
CA TYR A 279 2.70 -11.27 6.17
C TYR A 279 3.61 -11.51 7.38
N ASN A 280 3.01 -11.57 8.58
CA ASN A 280 3.65 -12.03 9.81
C ASN A 280 3.39 -13.54 10.05
N ASP A 281 3.86 -14.05 11.19
CA ASP A 281 3.77 -15.49 11.51
C ASP A 281 2.33 -15.97 11.76
N ASN A 282 1.41 -15.03 12.00
CA ASN A 282 -0.03 -15.30 12.12
C ASN A 282 -0.75 -15.18 10.76
N LEU A 283 0.00 -15.09 9.66
CA LEU A 283 -0.50 -14.94 8.30
C LEU A 283 -1.42 -13.72 8.12
N LYS A 284 -1.15 -12.65 8.88
CA LYS A 284 -1.80 -11.35 8.74
C LYS A 284 -0.83 -10.34 8.14
N LEU A 285 -1.34 -9.47 7.27
CA LEU A 285 -0.54 -8.34 6.77
C LEU A 285 -0.22 -7.40 7.92
N THR A 286 1.05 -7.02 8.03
CA THR A 286 1.52 -6.14 9.10
C THR A 286 0.99 -4.72 8.92
N ALA A 287 0.72 -4.04 10.04
CA ALA A 287 0.22 -2.66 10.02
C ALA A 287 1.18 -1.71 9.29
N ASP A 288 2.50 -1.88 9.48
CA ASP A 288 3.51 -1.07 8.80
C ASP A 288 3.57 -1.32 7.28
N TYR A 289 3.21 -2.53 6.82
CA TYR A 289 3.12 -2.86 5.39
C TYR A 289 1.89 -2.22 4.74
N LEU A 290 0.75 -2.20 5.46
CA LEU A 290 -0.51 -1.63 4.96
C LEU A 290 -0.52 -0.10 5.06
N ARG A 291 -0.09 0.44 6.20
CA ARG A 291 -0.20 1.87 6.55
C ARG A 291 1.16 2.39 7.00
N PRO A 292 2.13 2.50 6.08
CA PRO A 292 3.41 3.13 6.40
C PRO A 292 3.19 4.56 6.90
N ARG A 293 4.02 4.99 7.86
CA ARG A 293 3.84 6.28 8.52
C ARG A 293 4.11 7.43 7.53
N LEU A 294 3.07 8.19 7.19
CA LEU A 294 3.16 9.44 6.43
C LEU A 294 2.79 10.62 7.33
N ARG A 295 3.65 11.65 7.37
CA ARG A 295 3.35 12.90 8.09
C ARG A 295 2.88 13.96 7.11
N VAL A 296 1.62 14.39 7.24
CA VAL A 296 1.04 15.48 6.47
C VAL A 296 0.97 16.73 7.35
N GLY A 297 1.62 17.82 6.94
CA GLY A 297 1.59 19.08 7.67
C GLY A 297 0.24 19.77 7.58
N ARG A 298 -0.10 20.62 8.57
CA ARG A 298 -1.31 21.46 8.48
C ARG A 298 -1.21 22.38 7.26
N GLY A 299 -2.28 22.46 6.47
CA GLY A 299 -2.32 23.25 5.23
C GLY A 299 -1.67 22.57 4.02
N CYS A 300 -1.05 21.39 4.18
CA CYS A 300 -0.64 20.52 3.08
C CYS A 300 -1.83 19.70 2.57
N SER A 301 -1.68 19.08 1.40
CA SER A 301 -2.59 18.07 0.87
C SER A 301 -1.79 16.89 0.34
N THR A 302 -2.48 15.80 0.06
CA THR A 302 -1.90 14.58 -0.52
C THR A 302 -2.43 14.38 -1.93
N GLU A 303 -1.50 14.10 -2.85
CA GLU A 303 -1.79 13.81 -4.25
C GLU A 303 -1.11 12.50 -4.65
N LEU A 304 -1.60 11.86 -5.70
CA LEU A 304 -0.88 10.74 -6.32
C LEU A 304 0.35 11.25 -7.07
N SER A 305 1.46 10.54 -6.92
CA SER A 305 2.66 10.76 -7.72
C SER A 305 2.48 10.18 -9.13
N HIS A 306 3.39 10.53 -10.04
CA HIS A 306 3.41 9.91 -11.37
C HIS A 306 3.51 8.37 -11.29
N LEU A 307 4.28 7.84 -10.32
CA LEU A 307 4.39 6.40 -10.08
C LEU A 307 3.08 5.80 -9.56
N GLY A 308 2.34 6.55 -8.74
CA GLY A 308 1.00 6.16 -8.30
C GLY A 308 0.03 6.04 -9.47
N TYR A 309 -0.02 7.05 -10.35
CA TYR A 309 -0.85 7.00 -11.56
C TYR A 309 -0.43 5.89 -12.53
N GLN A 310 0.88 5.70 -12.75
CA GLN A 310 1.40 4.64 -13.61
C GLN A 310 0.97 3.25 -13.09
N PHE A 311 1.12 3.01 -11.80
CA PHE A 311 0.68 1.76 -11.18
C PHE A 311 -0.82 1.54 -11.36
N LEU A 312 -1.64 2.52 -10.98
CA LEU A 312 -3.10 2.42 -11.05
C LEU A 312 -3.61 2.25 -12.49
N THR A 313 -2.95 2.88 -13.46
CA THR A 313 -3.28 2.68 -14.89
C THR A 313 -3.00 1.24 -15.32
N SER A 314 -1.80 0.72 -15.03
CA SER A 314 -1.48 -0.68 -15.33
C SER A 314 -2.39 -1.67 -14.59
N HIS A 315 -2.80 -1.32 -13.37
CA HIS A 315 -3.72 -2.14 -12.58
C HIS A 315 -5.13 -2.13 -13.18
N PHE A 316 -5.62 -1.00 -13.70
CA PHE A 316 -6.88 -0.94 -14.42
C PHE A 316 -6.82 -1.80 -15.68
N GLU A 317 -5.81 -1.60 -16.53
CA GLU A 317 -5.65 -2.32 -17.80
C GLU A 317 -5.52 -3.84 -17.62
N LYS A 318 -4.93 -4.28 -16.51
CA LYS A 318 -4.86 -5.69 -16.12
C LYS A 318 -6.23 -6.35 -15.93
N TYR A 319 -7.22 -5.58 -15.46
CA TYR A 319 -8.56 -6.10 -15.14
C TYR A 319 -9.64 -5.70 -16.14
N ASP A 320 -9.37 -4.76 -17.05
CA ASP A 320 -10.19 -4.45 -18.24
C ASP A 320 -9.99 -5.53 -19.31
N GLN A 321 -10.70 -6.66 -19.16
CA GLN A 321 -10.52 -7.86 -19.96
C GLN A 321 -11.08 -7.70 -21.37
N ASP A 322 -12.21 -7.00 -21.49
CA ASP A 322 -12.85 -6.74 -22.78
C ASP A 322 -12.27 -5.53 -23.52
N LYS A 323 -11.38 -4.76 -22.87
CA LYS A 323 -10.65 -3.60 -23.41
C LYS A 323 -11.60 -2.50 -23.87
N ASP A 324 -12.73 -2.35 -23.18
CA ASP A 324 -13.71 -1.30 -23.47
C ASP A 324 -13.36 0.05 -22.80
N GLY A 325 -12.30 0.08 -21.98
CA GLY A 325 -11.87 1.26 -21.24
C GLY A 325 -12.71 1.57 -20.00
N ALA A 326 -13.55 0.62 -19.57
CA ALA A 326 -14.35 0.66 -18.37
C ALA A 326 -14.28 -0.66 -17.59
N LEU A 327 -14.66 -0.62 -16.31
CA LEU A 327 -14.73 -1.81 -15.46
C LEU A 327 -16.18 -2.20 -15.25
N SER A 328 -16.57 -3.32 -15.86
CA SER A 328 -17.83 -3.99 -15.56
C SER A 328 -17.89 -4.44 -14.08
N PRO A 329 -19.07 -4.73 -13.52
CA PRO A 329 -19.18 -5.21 -12.13
C PRO A 329 -18.35 -6.46 -11.83
N ALA A 330 -18.21 -7.37 -12.81
CA ALA A 330 -17.41 -8.58 -12.68
C ALA A 330 -15.91 -8.28 -12.65
N GLU A 331 -15.44 -7.39 -13.54
CA GLU A 331 -14.05 -6.95 -13.58
C GLU A 331 -13.68 -6.15 -12.32
N LEU A 332 -14.58 -5.30 -11.84
CA LEU A 332 -14.40 -4.56 -10.60
C LEU A 332 -14.29 -5.51 -9.39
N GLN A 333 -15.10 -6.56 -9.34
CA GLN A 333 -15.00 -7.59 -8.32
C GLN A 333 -13.67 -8.35 -8.40
N ASN A 334 -13.22 -8.68 -9.62
CA ASN A 334 -11.93 -9.33 -9.86
C ASN A 334 -10.74 -8.42 -9.45
N LEU A 335 -10.81 -7.13 -9.75
CA LEU A 335 -9.82 -6.11 -9.39
C LEU A 335 -9.61 -6.03 -7.88
N PHE A 336 -10.71 -6.07 -7.11
CA PHE A 336 -10.66 -6.00 -5.64
C PHE A 336 -10.56 -7.36 -4.95
N GLN A 337 -10.35 -8.47 -5.66
CA GLN A 337 -10.28 -9.81 -5.05
C GLN A 337 -9.16 -9.96 -4.02
N THR A 338 -8.10 -9.15 -4.13
CA THR A 338 -6.96 -9.15 -3.20
C THR A 338 -7.23 -8.32 -1.93
N CYS A 339 -8.33 -7.57 -1.90
CA CYS A 339 -8.79 -6.83 -0.74
C CYS A 339 -9.66 -7.72 0.16
N PRO A 340 -9.65 -7.50 1.49
CA PRO A 340 -10.44 -8.29 2.42
C PRO A 340 -11.96 -8.08 2.25
N MET A 341 -12.37 -6.94 1.71
CA MET A 341 -13.75 -6.59 1.40
C MET A 341 -13.80 -5.58 0.25
N MET A 342 -14.97 -5.46 -0.40
CA MET A 342 -15.20 -4.46 -1.45
C MET A 342 -15.04 -3.04 -0.86
N PRO A 343 -14.04 -2.24 -1.29
CA PRO A 343 -13.77 -0.95 -0.68
C PRO A 343 -14.63 0.19 -1.25
N TRP A 344 -15.25 -0.02 -2.40
CA TRP A 344 -16.08 0.97 -3.10
C TRP A 344 -17.55 0.61 -2.99
N GLY A 345 -18.34 1.55 -2.50
CA GLY A 345 -19.79 1.46 -2.50
C GLY A 345 -20.37 1.80 -3.88
N PRO A 346 -21.69 1.60 -4.06
CA PRO A 346 -22.37 1.92 -5.32
C PRO A 346 -22.43 3.42 -5.60
N ASP A 347 -22.15 4.26 -4.60
CA ASP A 347 -22.03 5.71 -4.68
C ASP A 347 -20.81 6.18 -5.48
N VAL A 348 -19.77 5.34 -5.58
CA VAL A 348 -18.59 5.63 -6.40
C VAL A 348 -18.99 5.79 -7.87
N ASN A 349 -19.90 4.95 -8.36
CA ASN A 349 -20.46 5.12 -9.70
C ASN A 349 -21.12 6.49 -9.84
N MET A 350 -21.70 7.08 -8.78
CA MET A 350 -22.28 8.44 -8.81
C MET A 350 -21.27 9.58 -8.61
N THR A 351 -20.04 9.25 -8.25
CA THR A 351 -18.99 10.22 -7.91
C THR A 351 -18.06 10.54 -9.09
N VAL A 352 -17.86 9.58 -10.00
CA VAL A 352 -16.86 9.65 -11.07
C VAL A 352 -17.43 9.35 -12.46
N CYS A 353 -16.63 9.62 -13.50
CA CYS A 353 -17.00 9.34 -14.89
C CYS A 353 -17.27 7.85 -15.15
N THR A 354 -18.43 7.56 -15.72
CA THR A 354 -18.80 6.21 -16.19
C THR A 354 -19.15 6.22 -17.66
N ASN A 355 -19.11 5.05 -18.30
CA ASN A 355 -19.63 4.87 -19.64
C ASN A 355 -21.18 4.88 -19.66
N GLU A 356 -21.76 4.65 -20.84
CA GLU A 356 -23.21 4.61 -21.06
C GLU A 356 -23.94 3.53 -20.25
N ARG A 357 -23.23 2.49 -19.79
CA ARG A 357 -23.76 1.40 -18.96
C ARG A 357 -23.63 1.68 -17.46
N GLY A 358 -23.04 2.82 -17.07
CA GLY A 358 -22.75 3.14 -15.68
C GLY A 358 -21.49 2.47 -15.12
N TRP A 359 -20.64 1.89 -15.97
CA TRP A 359 -19.37 1.25 -15.59
C TRP A 359 -18.26 2.27 -15.47
N ILE A 360 -17.37 2.10 -14.48
CA ILE A 360 -16.33 3.08 -14.14
C ILE A 360 -15.27 3.07 -15.24
N THR A 361 -15.09 4.21 -15.93
CA THR A 361 -14.07 4.38 -16.97
C THR A 361 -12.66 4.47 -16.37
N LEU A 362 -11.59 4.30 -17.16
CA LEU A 362 -10.22 4.56 -16.69
C LEU A 362 -10.07 5.96 -16.06
N GLN A 363 -10.63 6.99 -16.70
CA GLN A 363 -10.61 8.35 -16.15
C GLN A 363 -11.35 8.43 -14.82
N GLY A 364 -12.53 7.79 -14.71
CA GLY A 364 -13.30 7.71 -13.47
C GLY A 364 -12.56 6.96 -12.37
N TYR A 365 -11.89 5.85 -12.71
CA TYR A 365 -11.07 5.06 -11.80
C TYR A 365 -9.94 5.92 -11.22
N LEU A 366 -9.15 6.59 -12.06
CA LEU A 366 -8.08 7.48 -11.61
C LEU A 366 -8.61 8.68 -10.81
N ALA A 367 -9.79 9.21 -11.16
CA ALA A 367 -10.43 10.28 -10.41
C ALA A 367 -10.86 9.81 -9.00
N GLN A 368 -11.40 8.59 -8.86
CA GLN A 368 -11.76 8.01 -7.57
C GLN A 368 -10.55 7.82 -6.66
N TRP A 369 -9.43 7.38 -7.22
CA TRP A 369 -8.16 7.27 -6.49
C TRP A 369 -7.61 8.64 -6.09
N THR A 370 -7.75 9.64 -6.96
CA THR A 370 -7.35 11.02 -6.66
C THR A 370 -8.19 11.59 -5.51
N LEU A 371 -9.50 11.37 -5.53
CA LEU A 371 -10.43 11.74 -4.46
C LEU A 371 -10.06 11.06 -3.13
N THR A 372 -9.90 9.74 -3.15
CA THR A 372 -9.56 8.96 -1.95
C THR A 372 -8.21 9.41 -1.38
N THR A 373 -7.23 9.72 -2.24
CA THR A 373 -5.90 10.17 -1.81
C THR A 373 -5.92 11.54 -1.16
N LEU A 374 -6.81 12.44 -1.60
CA LEU A 374 -6.97 13.76 -0.99
C LEU A 374 -7.67 13.67 0.37
N LEU A 375 -8.74 12.87 0.46
CA LEU A 375 -9.59 12.79 1.65
C LEU A 375 -9.06 11.83 2.72
N ASP A 376 -8.53 10.67 2.32
CA ASP A 376 -8.03 9.61 3.21
C ASP A 376 -6.81 8.89 2.59
N VAL A 377 -5.66 9.54 2.70
CA VAL A 377 -4.38 8.98 2.22
C VAL A 377 -4.03 7.65 2.87
N SER A 378 -4.47 7.40 4.11
CA SER A 378 -4.21 6.14 4.81
C SER A 378 -4.92 4.99 4.12
N ARG A 379 -6.16 5.19 3.66
CA ARG A 379 -6.90 4.21 2.87
C ARG A 379 -6.26 3.99 1.50
N THR A 380 -5.77 5.03 0.84
CA THR A 380 -5.02 4.87 -0.42
C THR A 380 -3.80 3.97 -0.22
N LEU A 381 -2.96 4.25 0.78
CA LEU A 381 -1.76 3.46 1.08
C LEU A 381 -2.08 2.00 1.36
N GLU A 382 -3.14 1.75 2.13
CA GLU A 382 -3.61 0.40 2.45
C GLU A 382 -4.08 -0.37 1.21
N LEU A 383 -4.88 0.24 0.34
CA LEU A 383 -5.36 -0.42 -0.87
C LEU A 383 -4.21 -0.67 -1.88
N LEU A 384 -3.27 0.27 -2.03
CA LEU A 384 -2.04 0.04 -2.81
C LEU A 384 -1.23 -1.13 -2.27
N ALA A 385 -1.20 -1.33 -0.95
CA ALA A 385 -0.54 -2.47 -0.33
C ALA A 385 -1.25 -3.79 -0.67
N TYR A 386 -2.61 -3.82 -0.65
CA TYR A 386 -3.40 -4.98 -1.05
C TYR A 386 -3.14 -5.38 -2.50
N PHE A 387 -3.04 -4.41 -3.42
CA PHE A 387 -2.72 -4.63 -4.82
C PHE A 387 -1.26 -5.01 -5.09
N GLY A 388 -0.40 -4.96 -4.07
CA GLY A 388 1.01 -5.32 -4.21
C GLY A 388 1.84 -4.24 -4.90
N TYR A 389 1.54 -2.96 -4.70
CA TYR A 389 2.32 -1.83 -5.23
C TYR A 389 3.84 -2.02 -5.03
N ARG A 390 4.26 -2.41 -3.82
CA ARG A 390 5.66 -2.66 -3.48
C ARG A 390 6.30 -3.77 -4.33
N TYR A 391 5.54 -4.80 -4.68
CA TYR A 391 6.01 -5.83 -5.58
C TYR A 391 6.19 -5.22 -6.96
N VAL A 392 5.12 -4.70 -7.57
CA VAL A 392 5.13 -4.23 -8.96
C VAL A 392 6.16 -3.12 -9.18
N MET A 393 6.23 -2.13 -8.28
CA MET A 393 7.12 -0.96 -8.34
C MET A 393 8.43 -1.19 -7.56
N ALA A 394 9.13 -2.28 -7.87
CA ALA A 394 10.25 -2.83 -7.10
C ALA A 394 11.46 -1.91 -6.85
N ASP A 395 11.60 -0.80 -7.58
CA ASP A 395 12.65 0.21 -7.34
C ASP A 395 12.36 1.08 -6.10
N HIS A 396 11.19 0.93 -5.48
CA HIS A 396 10.74 1.73 -4.36
C HIS A 396 10.49 0.87 -3.11
N GLU A 397 10.79 1.44 -1.94
CA GLU A 397 10.74 0.70 -0.68
C GLU A 397 9.31 0.34 -0.24
N ASN A 398 8.33 1.22 -0.49
CA ASN A 398 6.94 1.07 -0.04
C ASN A 398 5.98 2.00 -0.81
N GLN A 399 4.70 2.00 -0.42
CA GLN A 399 3.62 2.75 -1.05
C GLN A 399 3.75 4.28 -0.92
N LEU A 400 4.66 4.79 -0.07
CA LEU A 400 4.86 6.23 0.09
C LEU A 400 5.37 6.90 -1.20
N SER A 401 6.09 6.19 -2.06
CA SER A 401 6.52 6.71 -3.37
C SER A 401 5.34 6.99 -4.31
N ALA A 402 4.16 6.43 -4.05
CA ALA A 402 2.94 6.71 -4.78
C ALA A 402 2.29 8.05 -4.37
N ILE A 403 2.76 8.70 -3.29
CA ILE A 403 2.12 9.87 -2.70
C ILE A 403 3.05 11.08 -2.73
N ILE A 404 2.51 12.22 -3.14
CA ILE A 404 3.12 13.53 -3.01
C ILE A 404 2.42 14.28 -1.88
N VAL A 405 3.19 14.76 -0.90
CA VAL A 405 2.71 15.74 0.08
C VAL A 405 3.00 17.14 -0.46
N THR A 406 1.95 17.89 -0.73
CA THR A 406 2.07 19.26 -1.25
C THR A 406 2.58 20.19 -0.16
N ARG A 407 3.17 21.33 -0.55
CA ARG A 407 3.60 22.35 0.42
C ARG A 407 2.40 23.04 1.06
N ASP A 408 2.63 23.72 2.18
CA ASP A 408 1.60 24.50 2.89
C ASP A 408 0.96 25.54 1.96
N LYS A 409 -0.38 25.53 1.90
CA LYS A 409 -1.21 26.49 1.16
C LYS A 409 -0.88 27.95 1.46
N LYS A 410 -0.43 28.29 2.68
CA LYS A 410 0.02 29.65 3.01
C LYS A 410 1.20 30.09 2.14
N ILE A 411 2.11 29.18 1.82
CA ILE A 411 3.26 29.44 0.93
C ILE A 411 2.76 29.67 -0.50
N ASP A 412 1.77 28.91 -0.96
CA ASP A 412 1.16 29.11 -2.29
C ASP A 412 0.53 30.50 -2.40
N LEU A 413 -0.23 30.92 -1.39
CA LEU A 413 -0.85 32.25 -1.35
C LEU A 413 0.19 33.38 -1.33
N GLN A 414 1.26 33.23 -0.55
CA GLN A 414 2.37 34.20 -0.50
C GLN A 414 3.10 34.31 -1.84
N LYS A 415 3.39 33.17 -2.48
CA LYS A 415 4.09 33.11 -3.78
C LYS A 415 3.18 33.39 -4.98
N ARG A 416 1.85 33.41 -4.78
CA ARG A 416 0.83 33.54 -5.83
C ARG A 416 0.99 32.49 -6.93
N GLN A 417 1.43 31.31 -6.56
CA GLN A 417 1.68 30.19 -7.46
C GLN A 417 1.46 28.91 -6.68
N THR A 418 0.79 27.93 -7.27
CA THR A 418 0.66 26.58 -6.73
C THR A 418 1.19 25.56 -7.72
N SER A 419 1.74 24.47 -7.20
CA SER A 419 2.10 23.28 -7.99
C SER A 419 1.07 22.16 -7.83
N ARG A 420 -0.03 22.41 -7.09
CA ARG A 420 -1.10 21.44 -6.89
C ARG A 420 -1.76 21.06 -8.22
N ASN A 421 -2.20 19.82 -8.29
CA ASN A 421 -3.01 19.31 -9.39
C ASN A 421 -4.44 19.05 -9.00
N VAL A 422 -4.73 18.97 -7.70
CA VAL A 422 -6.07 18.67 -7.18
C VAL A 422 -6.58 19.88 -6.40
N PHE A 423 -7.78 20.34 -6.74
CA PHE A 423 -8.44 21.47 -6.09
C PHE A 423 -9.82 21.08 -5.58
N GLN A 424 -10.10 21.42 -4.33
CA GLN A 424 -11.41 21.21 -3.71
C GLN A 424 -12.30 22.46 -3.84
N CYS A 425 -13.52 22.26 -4.32
CA CYS A 425 -14.57 23.26 -4.44
C CYS A 425 -15.77 22.85 -3.58
N ASN A 426 -16.08 23.64 -2.56
CA ASN A 426 -17.29 23.43 -1.77
C ASN A 426 -18.47 24.14 -2.45
N VAL A 427 -19.54 23.39 -2.72
CA VAL A 427 -20.77 23.85 -3.36
C VAL A 427 -21.82 24.09 -2.29
N ILE A 428 -22.13 25.36 -2.04
CA ILE A 428 -22.94 25.82 -0.91
C ILE A 428 -24.16 26.58 -1.46
N GLY A 429 -25.34 26.23 -0.96
CA GLY A 429 -26.59 26.85 -1.40
C GLY A 429 -27.79 26.24 -0.69
N PRO A 430 -28.96 26.90 -0.74
CA PRO A 430 -30.16 26.38 -0.09
C PRO A 430 -30.63 25.07 -0.73
N ARG A 431 -31.52 24.35 -0.02
CA ARG A 431 -32.19 23.17 -0.58
C ARG A 431 -32.98 23.55 -1.82
N GLY A 432 -32.88 22.72 -2.86
CA GLY A 432 -33.52 22.98 -4.14
C GLY A 432 -32.74 23.90 -5.08
N ALA A 433 -31.59 24.46 -4.70
CA ALA A 433 -30.78 25.32 -5.59
C ALA A 433 -30.22 24.61 -6.84
N GLY A 434 -30.23 23.28 -6.87
CA GLY A 434 -29.70 22.47 -7.99
C GLY A 434 -28.26 21.97 -7.80
N LYS A 435 -27.76 21.94 -6.55
CA LYS A 435 -26.38 21.53 -6.19
C LYS A 435 -26.03 20.13 -6.70
N THR A 436 -26.85 19.13 -6.42
CA THR A 436 -26.58 17.75 -6.84
C THR A 436 -26.53 17.61 -8.36
N ALA A 437 -27.42 18.30 -9.08
CA ALA A 437 -27.38 18.33 -10.55
C ALA A 437 -26.10 19.01 -11.07
N PHE A 438 -25.61 20.04 -10.37
CA PHE A 438 -24.32 20.68 -10.67
C PHE A 438 -23.13 19.74 -10.46
N LEU A 439 -23.18 18.85 -9.46
CA LEU A 439 -22.18 17.80 -9.27
C LEU A 439 -22.26 16.76 -10.39
N GLN A 440 -23.44 16.22 -10.69
CA GLN A 440 -23.60 15.20 -11.73
C GLN A 440 -23.22 15.72 -13.13
N ALA A 441 -23.39 17.02 -13.38
CA ALA A 441 -22.99 17.64 -14.64
C ALA A 441 -21.46 17.64 -14.87
N ILE A 442 -20.60 17.63 -13.84
CA ILE A 442 -19.14 17.57 -14.04
C ILE A 442 -18.67 16.20 -14.55
N VAL A 443 -19.42 15.14 -14.26
CA VAL A 443 -19.19 13.76 -14.73
C VAL A 443 -20.04 13.42 -15.96
N ASP A 444 -20.48 14.46 -16.68
CA ASP A 444 -21.26 14.41 -17.92
C ASP A 444 -22.61 13.68 -17.80
N ARG A 445 -23.28 13.75 -16.65
CA ARG A 445 -24.60 13.16 -16.45
C ARG A 445 -25.72 14.20 -16.42
N LEU A 446 -26.75 13.89 -17.20
CA LEU A 446 -27.99 14.65 -17.23
C LEU A 446 -28.97 14.13 -16.16
N PRO A 447 -29.83 14.97 -15.57
CA PRO A 447 -30.79 14.57 -14.54
C PRO A 447 -31.72 13.43 -14.96
N ASP A 448 -32.07 13.34 -16.24
CA ASP A 448 -32.95 12.30 -16.81
C ASP A 448 -32.20 11.04 -17.27
N SER A 449 -30.91 10.92 -16.95
CA SER A 449 -30.12 9.75 -17.33
C SER A 449 -30.65 8.50 -16.61
N PRO A 450 -30.91 7.39 -17.33
CA PRO A 450 -31.34 6.13 -16.71
C PRO A 450 -30.29 5.52 -15.78
N VAL A 451 -29.06 6.05 -15.80
CA VAL A 451 -27.93 5.65 -14.96
C VAL A 451 -27.99 6.28 -13.57
N ILE A 452 -28.72 7.40 -13.39
CA ILE A 452 -28.81 8.06 -12.09
C ILE A 452 -29.70 7.25 -11.17
N ASN A 453 -29.13 6.79 -10.06
CA ASN A 453 -29.87 6.21 -8.96
C ASN A 453 -29.84 7.19 -7.77
N SER A 454 -31.01 7.72 -7.40
CA SER A 454 -31.16 8.68 -6.31
C SER A 454 -30.68 8.15 -4.96
N ASP A 455 -30.78 6.83 -4.74
CA ASP A 455 -30.43 6.20 -3.46
C ASP A 455 -28.92 6.06 -3.28
N HIS A 456 -28.15 6.21 -4.37
CA HIS A 456 -26.70 6.08 -4.41
C HIS A 456 -25.99 7.40 -4.71
N LEU A 457 -26.68 8.54 -4.60
CA LEU A 457 -26.06 9.84 -4.84
C LEU A 457 -24.95 10.12 -3.82
N SER A 458 -23.81 10.59 -4.33
CA SER A 458 -22.66 11.00 -3.53
C SER A 458 -22.70 12.50 -3.28
N MET A 459 -22.18 12.92 -2.12
CA MET A 459 -21.90 14.33 -1.83
C MET A 459 -20.67 14.85 -2.58
N TYR A 460 -19.95 13.96 -3.28
CA TYR A 460 -18.76 14.28 -4.03
C TYR A 460 -18.96 14.03 -5.52
N ALA A 461 -18.31 14.86 -6.34
CA ALA A 461 -18.08 14.57 -7.75
C ALA A 461 -16.67 15.02 -8.12
N VAL A 462 -15.94 14.23 -8.91
CA VAL A 462 -14.57 14.55 -9.29
C VAL A 462 -14.33 14.28 -10.77
N ASN A 463 -13.70 15.25 -11.44
CA ASN A 463 -13.27 15.08 -12.83
C ASN A 463 -12.08 15.99 -13.16
N THR A 464 -11.49 15.78 -14.33
CA THR A 464 -10.44 16.64 -14.85
C THR A 464 -11.02 17.86 -15.58
N VAL A 465 -10.31 18.98 -15.45
CA VAL A 465 -10.64 20.27 -16.06
C VAL A 465 -9.35 20.92 -16.59
N GLN A 466 -9.49 21.66 -17.69
CA GLN A 466 -8.36 22.34 -18.33
C GLN A 466 -8.19 23.75 -17.75
N VAL A 467 -7.00 24.06 -17.23
CA VAL A 467 -6.63 25.38 -16.72
C VAL A 467 -5.37 25.84 -17.48
N TYR A 468 -5.56 26.77 -18.42
CA TYR A 468 -4.50 27.30 -19.28
C TYR A 468 -3.66 26.22 -20.00
N GLY A 469 -4.32 25.16 -20.49
CA GLY A 469 -3.69 24.04 -21.18
C GLY A 469 -3.04 22.99 -20.27
N GLN A 470 -3.20 23.12 -18.95
CA GLN A 470 -2.83 22.09 -17.99
C GLN A 470 -4.09 21.37 -17.51
N GLU A 471 -4.03 20.05 -17.47
CA GLU A 471 -5.07 19.24 -16.87
C GLU A 471 -4.94 19.26 -15.34
N LYS A 472 -6.05 19.52 -14.65
CA LYS A 472 -6.15 19.59 -13.19
C LYS A 472 -7.40 18.83 -12.76
N TYR A 473 -7.38 18.26 -11.56
CA TYR A 473 -8.57 17.67 -10.94
C TYR A 473 -9.35 18.74 -10.17
N LEU A 474 -10.65 18.79 -10.42
CA LEU A 474 -11.60 19.56 -9.64
C LEU A 474 -12.51 18.60 -8.90
N LEU A 475 -12.47 18.68 -7.57
CA LEU A 475 -13.32 17.93 -6.66
C LEU A 475 -14.42 18.86 -6.18
N LEU A 476 -15.67 18.51 -6.46
CA LEU A 476 -16.85 19.19 -5.95
C LEU A 476 -17.37 18.48 -4.71
N HIS A 477 -17.59 19.22 -3.64
CA HIS A 477 -18.21 18.73 -2.41
C HIS A 477 -19.51 19.49 -2.17
N GLU A 478 -20.65 18.81 -2.24
CA GLU A 478 -21.95 19.38 -1.91
C GLU A 478 -22.10 19.49 -0.39
N ILE A 479 -22.28 20.72 0.11
CA ILE A 479 -22.54 20.98 1.53
C ILE A 479 -24.05 21.08 1.74
N ASP A 480 -24.64 20.12 2.48
CA ASP A 480 -26.00 20.25 3.02
C ASP A 480 -25.93 20.82 4.43
N VAL A 481 -26.14 22.13 4.52
CA VAL A 481 -26.25 22.80 5.81
C VAL A 481 -27.65 22.50 6.32
N GLY A 482 -27.77 21.56 7.27
CA GLY A 482 -29.03 20.97 7.73
C GLY A 482 -30.02 21.95 8.37
N LEU A 483 -30.34 21.78 9.66
CA LEU A 483 -31.31 22.64 10.37
C LEU A 483 -30.68 23.89 10.99
N THR A 484 -29.36 23.89 11.21
CA THR A 484 -28.65 24.94 11.96
C THR A 484 -28.14 26.08 11.07
N ASP A 485 -28.10 25.91 9.74
CA ASP A 485 -27.53 26.89 8.81
C ASP A 485 -26.07 27.32 9.13
N GLU A 486 -25.33 26.52 9.90
CA GLU A 486 -23.94 26.80 10.29
C GLU A 486 -22.94 25.89 9.55
N LEU A 487 -21.87 26.48 9.02
CA LEU A 487 -20.75 25.75 8.41
C LEU A 487 -19.72 25.34 9.48
N THR A 488 -19.28 24.08 9.43
CA THR A 488 -18.20 23.58 10.29
C THR A 488 -16.84 24.14 9.86
N SER A 489 -15.81 23.96 10.70
CA SER A 489 -14.44 24.33 10.30
C SER A 489 -13.96 23.55 9.07
N GLU A 490 -14.39 22.30 8.92
CA GLU A 490 -14.06 21.44 7.76
C GLU A 490 -14.73 21.94 6.48
N ASP A 491 -15.98 22.42 6.57
CA ASP A 491 -16.71 23.01 5.42
C ASP A 491 -16.07 24.30 4.89
N LEU A 492 -15.22 24.94 5.70
CA LEU A 492 -14.47 26.14 5.30
C LEU A 492 -13.12 25.80 4.65
N GLU A 493 -12.63 24.57 4.80
CA GLU A 493 -11.37 24.10 4.22
C GLU A 493 -11.56 23.70 2.74
N CYS A 494 -11.47 24.68 1.85
CA CYS A 494 -11.48 24.45 0.40
C CYS A 494 -10.61 25.45 -0.37
N ASP A 495 -10.35 25.16 -1.64
CA ASP A 495 -9.57 26.02 -2.53
C ASP A 495 -10.42 27.06 -3.26
N VAL A 496 -11.71 26.79 -3.45
CA VAL A 496 -12.70 27.72 -4.03
C VAL A 496 -14.10 27.39 -3.51
N VAL A 497 -14.97 28.39 -3.43
CA VAL A 497 -16.38 28.22 -3.05
C VAL A 497 -17.29 28.52 -4.23
N CYS A 498 -18.23 27.62 -4.49
CA CYS A 498 -19.33 27.81 -5.42
C CYS A 498 -20.60 28.12 -4.61
N LEU A 499 -21.06 29.38 -4.64
CA LEU A 499 -22.29 29.82 -3.99
C LEU A 499 -23.44 29.73 -4.99
N MET A 500 -24.32 28.73 -4.83
CA MET A 500 -25.36 28.42 -5.80
C MET A 500 -26.75 28.83 -5.30
N TYR A 501 -27.49 29.60 -6.12
CA TYR A 501 -28.88 29.99 -5.87
C TYR A 501 -29.77 29.60 -7.06
N ASP A 502 -31.09 29.52 -6.86
CA ASP A 502 -32.05 29.20 -7.92
C ASP A 502 -32.58 30.51 -8.55
N ILE A 503 -32.40 30.67 -9.86
CA ILE A 503 -32.85 31.88 -10.55
C ILE A 503 -34.39 32.04 -10.56
N SER A 504 -35.13 30.95 -10.34
CA SER A 504 -36.60 30.90 -10.32
C SER A 504 -37.23 31.05 -8.94
N ASP A 505 -36.43 30.97 -7.86
CA ASP A 505 -36.90 31.20 -6.49
C ASP A 505 -36.32 32.52 -5.93
N PRO A 506 -37.16 33.50 -5.58
CA PRO A 506 -36.70 34.82 -5.19
C PRO A 506 -35.93 34.85 -3.86
N ARG A 507 -36.05 33.83 -3.01
CA ARG A 507 -35.46 33.81 -1.65
C ARG A 507 -34.09 33.13 -1.59
N THR A 508 -33.70 32.40 -2.62
CA THR A 508 -32.50 31.55 -2.55
C THR A 508 -31.19 32.35 -2.56
N PHE A 509 -31.17 33.52 -3.19
CA PHE A 509 -29.98 34.36 -3.21
C PHE A 509 -29.63 34.96 -1.84
N GLU A 510 -30.62 35.26 -0.99
CA GLU A 510 -30.39 35.75 0.37
C GLU A 510 -29.47 34.81 1.16
N TYR A 511 -29.68 33.50 1.00
CA TYR A 511 -28.86 32.47 1.63
C TYR A 511 -27.39 32.57 1.22
N CYS A 512 -27.11 32.68 -0.08
CA CYS A 512 -25.74 32.83 -0.59
C CYS A 512 -25.07 34.11 -0.09
N ALA A 513 -25.81 35.23 -0.07
CA ALA A 513 -25.30 36.50 0.42
C ALA A 513 -24.98 36.45 1.93
N ARG A 514 -25.83 35.79 2.73
CA ARG A 514 -25.61 35.56 4.16
C ARG A 514 -24.36 34.70 4.40
N MET A 515 -24.25 33.56 3.71
CA MET A 515 -23.08 32.66 3.83
C MET A 515 -21.77 33.35 3.45
N TYR A 516 -21.79 34.15 2.37
CA TYR A 516 -20.64 34.95 1.97
C TYR A 516 -20.21 35.94 3.06
N LYS A 517 -21.15 36.73 3.58
CA LYS A 517 -20.85 37.74 4.61
C LYS A 517 -20.35 37.14 5.90
N LEU A 518 -20.93 36.01 6.32
CA LEU A 518 -20.59 35.37 7.58
C LEU A 518 -19.20 34.70 7.55
N HIS A 519 -18.87 34.03 6.44
CA HIS A 519 -17.70 33.14 6.40
C HIS A 519 -16.61 33.53 5.40
N PHE A 520 -16.97 34.17 4.28
CA PHE A 520 -16.06 34.30 3.13
C PHE A 520 -15.64 35.74 2.80
N GLU A 521 -16.35 36.76 3.29
CA GLU A 521 -16.05 38.18 3.02
C GLU A 521 -14.64 38.57 3.45
N LYS A 522 -14.17 38.05 4.59
CA LYS A 522 -12.81 38.28 5.11
C LYS A 522 -11.85 37.12 4.80
N SER A 523 -12.30 36.11 4.06
CA SER A 523 -11.50 34.92 3.74
C SER A 523 -10.61 35.13 2.51
N HIS A 524 -9.47 34.44 2.50
CA HIS A 524 -8.62 34.35 1.31
C HIS A 524 -9.18 33.42 0.25
N THR A 525 -10.15 32.55 0.59
CA THR A 525 -10.78 31.64 -0.36
C THR A 525 -11.54 32.43 -1.44
N PRO A 526 -11.34 32.13 -2.73
CA PRO A 526 -12.10 32.72 -3.82
C PRO A 526 -13.54 32.18 -3.85
N CYS A 527 -14.49 33.02 -4.24
CA CYS A 527 -15.90 32.66 -4.32
C CYS A 527 -16.45 32.99 -5.71
N LEU A 528 -17.29 32.10 -6.23
CA LEU A 528 -18.02 32.28 -7.47
C LEU A 528 -19.51 32.11 -7.20
N LEU A 529 -20.32 33.07 -7.64
CA LEU A 529 -21.78 32.96 -7.55
C LEU A 529 -22.33 32.27 -8.80
N VAL A 530 -23.16 31.25 -8.61
CA VAL A 530 -23.79 30.47 -9.67
C VAL A 530 -25.31 30.56 -9.56
N ALA A 531 -25.95 31.03 -10.63
CA ALA A 531 -27.40 31.06 -10.82
C ALA A 531 -27.83 29.75 -11.49
N GLY A 532 -28.31 28.80 -10.68
CA GLY A 532 -28.85 27.52 -11.14
C GLY A 532 -30.22 27.65 -11.81
N LYS A 533 -30.60 26.60 -12.55
CA LYS A 533 -31.86 26.46 -13.29
C LYS A 533 -32.10 27.60 -14.29
N SER A 534 -31.05 27.99 -15.02
CA SER A 534 -31.13 29.09 -16.00
C SER A 534 -32.07 28.82 -17.20
N ASP A 535 -32.55 27.59 -17.34
CA ASP A 535 -33.66 27.19 -18.20
C ASP A 535 -35.02 27.78 -17.78
N LYS A 536 -35.18 28.11 -16.49
CA LYS A 536 -36.42 28.68 -15.95
C LYS A 536 -36.47 30.19 -16.08
N HIS A 537 -37.68 30.74 -15.98
CA HIS A 537 -37.88 32.19 -16.01
C HIS A 537 -37.20 32.87 -14.79
N PRO A 538 -36.28 33.83 -15.02
CA PRO A 538 -35.59 34.50 -13.94
C PRO A 538 -36.53 35.41 -13.15
N VAL A 539 -36.55 35.28 -11.83
CA VAL A 539 -37.31 36.15 -10.93
C VAL A 539 -36.40 37.14 -10.22
N LYS A 540 -36.94 38.30 -9.88
CA LYS A 540 -36.25 39.29 -9.06
C LYS A 540 -35.97 38.68 -7.68
N GLN A 541 -34.72 38.80 -7.23
CA GLN A 541 -34.33 38.21 -5.94
C GLN A 541 -34.73 39.14 -4.79
N ASP A 542 -35.35 38.57 -3.76
CA ASP A 542 -35.83 39.22 -2.54
C ASP A 542 -34.66 39.48 -1.57
N TYR A 543 -33.71 40.28 -2.04
CA TYR A 543 -32.58 40.75 -1.26
C TYR A 543 -32.36 42.25 -1.50
N ALA A 544 -31.68 42.91 -0.56
CA ALA A 544 -31.44 44.36 -0.61
C ALA A 544 -30.77 44.83 -1.90
N VAL A 545 -29.94 43.97 -2.52
CA VAL A 545 -29.27 44.20 -3.81
C VAL A 545 -29.42 42.98 -4.72
N GLN A 546 -29.43 43.18 -6.03
CA GLN A 546 -29.49 42.06 -6.98
C GLN A 546 -28.11 41.36 -7.10
N PRO A 547 -28.07 40.07 -7.51
CA PRO A 547 -26.84 39.27 -7.56
C PRO A 547 -25.65 39.92 -8.27
N ALA A 548 -25.88 40.55 -9.43
CA ALA A 548 -24.81 41.23 -10.17
C ALA A 548 -24.22 42.42 -9.39
N ALA A 549 -25.08 43.25 -8.80
CA ALA A 549 -24.67 44.39 -7.99
C ALA A 549 -23.94 43.95 -6.71
N PHE A 550 -24.37 42.85 -6.09
CA PHE A 550 -23.69 42.23 -4.96
C PHE A 550 -22.25 41.81 -5.33
N CYS A 551 -22.08 41.13 -6.47
CA CYS A 551 -20.74 40.76 -6.95
C CYS A 551 -19.86 41.99 -7.17
N THR A 552 -20.36 43.04 -7.81
CA THR A 552 -19.61 44.30 -8.01
C THR A 552 -19.21 44.94 -6.68
N GLN A 553 -20.14 45.02 -5.72
CA GLN A 553 -19.89 45.59 -4.40
C GLN A 553 -18.77 44.86 -3.64
N HIS A 554 -18.75 43.53 -3.73
CA HIS A 554 -17.80 42.68 -3.01
C HIS A 554 -16.58 42.25 -3.85
N ARG A 555 -16.40 42.82 -5.06
CA ARG A 555 -15.31 42.49 -6.00
C ARG A 555 -15.23 40.99 -6.33
N LEU A 556 -16.40 40.37 -6.49
CA LEU A 556 -16.53 39.00 -6.96
C LEU A 556 -16.70 38.96 -8.49
N PRO A 557 -16.35 37.86 -9.15
CA PRO A 557 -16.72 37.65 -10.55
C PRO A 557 -18.25 37.76 -10.75
N PRO A 558 -18.71 38.17 -11.94
CA PRO A 558 -20.15 38.27 -12.22
C PRO A 558 -20.83 36.91 -12.06
N PRO A 559 -22.12 36.88 -11.68
CA PRO A 559 -22.86 35.63 -11.51
C PRO A 559 -22.82 34.78 -12.79
N GLN A 560 -22.53 33.48 -12.66
CA GLN A 560 -22.51 32.54 -13.77
C GLN A 560 -23.82 31.77 -13.83
N THR A 561 -24.39 31.59 -15.01
CA THR A 561 -25.64 30.82 -15.18
C THR A 561 -25.36 29.35 -15.43
N PHE A 562 -26.11 28.48 -14.78
CA PHE A 562 -26.03 27.03 -14.94
C PHE A 562 -27.43 26.43 -15.17
N THR A 563 -27.51 25.50 -16.12
CA THR A 563 -28.68 24.64 -16.32
C THR A 563 -28.21 23.20 -16.46
N SER A 564 -29.05 22.30 -15.96
CA SER A 564 -28.92 20.86 -16.14
C SER A 564 -29.73 20.34 -17.33
N GLU A 565 -30.48 21.21 -18.02
CA GLU A 565 -31.17 20.87 -19.27
C GLU A 565 -30.19 20.95 -20.45
N GLY A 566 -30.17 19.90 -21.29
CA GLY A 566 -29.21 19.79 -22.38
C GLY A 566 -27.77 19.60 -21.89
N ARG A 567 -26.77 19.81 -22.77
CA ARG A 567 -25.36 19.59 -22.41
C ARG A 567 -24.85 20.73 -21.53
N PRO A 568 -24.50 20.48 -20.25
CA PRO A 568 -24.03 21.54 -19.35
C PRO A 568 -22.71 22.13 -19.84
N SER A 569 -22.55 23.46 -19.74
CA SER A 569 -21.29 24.11 -20.11
C SER A 569 -20.20 23.77 -19.09
N ARG A 570 -19.01 23.39 -19.60
CA ARG A 570 -17.83 23.13 -18.77
C ARG A 570 -17.11 24.40 -18.31
N ASP A 571 -17.50 25.57 -18.81
CA ASP A 571 -16.82 26.84 -18.55
C ASP A 571 -16.83 27.22 -17.07
N ILE A 572 -17.90 26.87 -16.34
CA ILE A 572 -18.02 27.18 -14.91
C ILE A 572 -16.98 26.39 -14.10
N TYR A 573 -16.81 25.10 -14.39
CA TYR A 573 -15.82 24.26 -13.73
C TYR A 573 -14.39 24.73 -14.03
N MET A 574 -14.11 25.12 -15.29
CA MET A 574 -12.83 25.74 -15.65
C MET A 574 -12.58 27.03 -14.87
N LYS A 575 -13.60 27.89 -14.70
CA LYS A 575 -13.50 29.12 -13.90
C LYS A 575 -13.24 28.81 -12.43
N LEU A 576 -13.94 27.84 -11.84
CA LEU A 576 -13.73 27.40 -10.45
C LEU A 576 -12.30 26.92 -10.24
N ALA A 577 -11.80 26.03 -11.09
CA ALA A 577 -10.43 25.52 -11.01
C ALA A 577 -9.38 26.62 -11.27
N THR A 578 -9.66 27.56 -12.17
CA THR A 578 -8.78 28.72 -12.40
C THR A 578 -8.71 29.61 -11.16
N LEU A 579 -9.84 29.87 -10.51
CA LEU A 579 -9.89 30.66 -9.27
C LEU A 579 -9.14 29.95 -8.14
N ALA A 580 -9.29 28.62 -8.02
CA ALA A 580 -8.57 27.81 -7.04
C ALA A 580 -7.05 27.84 -7.27
N ALA A 581 -6.60 27.68 -8.51
CA ALA A 581 -5.19 27.70 -8.88
C ALA A 581 -4.57 29.10 -8.74
N TYR A 582 -5.35 30.16 -8.95
CA TYR A 582 -4.88 31.56 -8.93
C TYR A 582 -5.76 32.50 -8.07
N PRO A 583 -5.78 32.34 -6.73
CA PRO A 583 -6.66 33.12 -5.85
C PRO A 583 -6.39 34.63 -5.85
N ALA A 584 -5.17 35.04 -6.21
CA ALA A 584 -4.77 36.45 -6.27
C ALA A 584 -5.40 37.24 -7.44
N VAL A 585 -6.09 36.56 -8.37
CA VAL A 585 -6.71 37.15 -9.56
C VAL A 585 -8.13 37.66 -9.29
N LYS A 586 -8.56 37.72 -8.00
CA LYS A 586 -9.88 38.21 -7.50
C LYS A 586 -10.42 39.50 -8.16
N GLY A 587 -9.61 40.31 -8.85
CA GLY A 587 -10.03 41.55 -9.53
C GLY A 587 -9.85 41.63 -11.05
N VAL A 588 -9.27 40.64 -11.75
CA VAL A 588 -8.93 40.79 -13.20
C VAL A 588 -9.99 40.16 -14.12
N LEU A 589 -10.84 39.26 -13.60
CA LEU A 589 -11.95 38.66 -14.36
C LEU A 589 -13.16 39.60 -14.56
N VAL A 590 -13.09 40.82 -14.03
CA VAL A 590 -14.18 41.81 -14.06
C VAL A 590 -14.21 42.59 -15.38
N ASP A 591 -13.08 42.69 -16.10
CA ASP A 591 -13.00 43.46 -17.35
C ASP A 591 -12.64 42.57 -18.56
N HIS A 592 -13.65 42.35 -19.42
CA HIS A 592 -13.60 41.94 -20.84
C HIS A 592 -13.58 40.44 -21.23
N PRO A 593 -14.43 40.01 -22.18
CA PRO A 593 -14.41 38.67 -22.77
C PRO A 593 -13.30 38.55 -23.82
N ALA A 594 -12.07 38.30 -23.39
CA ALA A 594 -11.01 37.62 -24.16
C ALA A 594 -9.72 37.63 -23.32
N ALA A 595 -9.18 36.43 -23.10
CA ALA A 595 -7.95 36.18 -22.35
C ALA A 595 -6.67 36.66 -23.08
N VAL A 596 -6.55 37.95 -23.37
CA VAL A 596 -5.40 38.51 -24.11
C VAL A 596 -4.40 39.23 -23.19
N TRP A 597 -4.86 39.89 -22.12
CA TRP A 597 -3.97 40.78 -21.35
C TRP A 597 -3.07 40.09 -20.31
N VAL A 598 -3.46 38.91 -19.81
CA VAL A 598 -2.62 38.11 -18.88
C VAL A 598 -1.40 37.52 -19.60
N ARG A 599 -1.52 37.23 -20.90
CA ARG A 599 -0.45 36.72 -21.76
C ARG A 599 0.68 37.74 -21.92
N ASP A 600 0.35 39.02 -22.12
CA ASP A 600 1.34 40.08 -22.31
C ASP A 600 2.13 40.42 -21.04
N ARG A 601 1.52 40.26 -19.86
CA ARG A 601 2.19 40.54 -18.58
C ARG A 601 3.14 39.43 -18.11
N LEU A 602 2.86 38.18 -18.49
CA LEU A 602 3.75 37.02 -18.26
C LEU A 602 4.93 37.00 -19.23
N LEU A 603 4.74 37.46 -20.48
CA LEU A 603 5.84 37.61 -21.44
C LEU A 603 6.78 38.78 -21.10
N ALA A 604 6.29 39.81 -20.41
CA ALA A 604 7.10 40.95 -19.98
C ALA A 604 8.03 40.67 -18.78
N SER A 605 7.86 39.55 -18.06
CA SER A 605 8.67 39.20 -16.89
C SER A 605 9.94 38.38 -17.19
N SER A 606 10.24 38.11 -18.47
CA SER A 606 11.49 37.42 -18.88
C SER A 606 12.41 38.38 -19.65
N PRO A 607 13.68 38.57 -19.24
CA PRO A 607 14.61 39.51 -19.87
C PRO A 607 15.08 39.09 -21.28
N ALA A 608 14.65 37.93 -21.79
CA ALA A 608 15.10 37.36 -23.06
C ALA A 608 14.41 37.93 -24.32
N PHE A 609 13.35 38.74 -24.19
CA PHE A 609 12.51 39.15 -25.32
C PHE A 609 12.45 40.68 -25.56
N SER A 610 13.35 41.46 -24.94
CA SER A 610 13.38 42.92 -25.06
C SER A 610 13.71 43.45 -26.47
N HIS A 611 14.29 42.62 -27.35
CA HIS A 611 14.78 43.05 -28.67
C HIS A 611 13.80 42.88 -29.85
N LEU A 612 12.59 42.36 -29.64
CA LEU A 612 11.60 42.13 -30.73
C LEU A 612 10.52 43.21 -30.87
N LYS A 613 10.70 44.37 -30.22
CA LYS A 613 9.80 45.52 -30.39
C LYS A 613 10.04 46.20 -31.74
N GLY A 614 9.19 45.89 -32.73
CA GLY A 614 9.11 46.66 -33.98
C GLY A 614 8.69 45.90 -35.25
N MET A 615 8.55 44.57 -35.22
CA MET A 615 8.22 43.81 -36.44
C MET A 615 6.70 43.61 -36.66
N PRO A 616 6.23 43.50 -37.94
CA PRO A 616 4.84 43.21 -38.30
C PRO A 616 4.37 41.81 -37.83
N GLU A 617 3.08 41.66 -37.55
CA GLU A 617 2.48 40.48 -36.90
C GLU A 617 2.67 39.14 -37.63
N GLU A 618 2.63 39.13 -38.97
CA GLU A 618 2.76 37.88 -39.74
C GLU A 618 4.16 37.25 -39.63
N SER A 619 5.20 38.06 -39.41
CA SER A 619 6.58 37.58 -39.23
C SER A 619 6.84 37.02 -37.82
N LYS A 620 6.02 37.39 -36.82
CA LYS A 620 6.16 36.91 -35.42
C LYS A 620 5.70 35.47 -35.25
N ASN A 621 4.67 35.06 -35.99
CA ASN A 621 4.14 33.69 -35.92
C ASN A 621 5.11 32.66 -36.54
N LEU A 622 5.81 33.04 -37.62
CA LEU A 622 6.80 32.17 -38.28
C LEU A 622 8.05 31.93 -37.41
N TRP A 623 8.49 32.95 -36.66
CA TRP A 623 9.60 32.82 -35.71
C TRP A 623 9.20 32.17 -34.37
N LEU A 624 7.92 32.20 -33.98
CA LEU A 624 7.44 31.52 -32.77
C LEU A 624 7.47 29.99 -32.91
N PHE A 625 7.11 29.46 -34.08
CA PHE A 625 7.12 28.00 -34.33
C PHE A 625 8.54 27.43 -34.47
N VAL A 626 9.47 28.21 -35.04
CA VAL A 626 10.87 27.78 -35.20
C VAL A 626 11.70 28.04 -33.93
N GLY A 627 11.37 29.09 -33.17
CA GLY A 627 12.16 29.53 -32.01
C GLY A 627 12.03 28.67 -30.74
N VAL A 628 10.88 28.04 -30.49
CA VAL A 628 10.69 27.25 -29.26
C VAL A 628 11.43 25.90 -29.33
N GLY A 629 11.55 25.28 -30.51
CA GLY A 629 12.28 24.01 -30.68
C GLY A 629 13.81 24.15 -30.67
N VAL A 630 14.35 25.26 -31.19
CA VAL A 630 15.81 25.48 -31.27
C VAL A 630 16.39 26.01 -29.94
N VAL A 631 15.62 26.78 -29.16
CA VAL A 631 16.10 27.36 -27.90
C VAL A 631 16.24 26.31 -26.78
N VAL A 632 15.34 25.31 -26.71
CA VAL A 632 15.47 24.21 -25.74
C VAL A 632 16.68 23.32 -26.05
N SER A 633 16.96 23.10 -27.33
CA SER A 633 18.11 22.31 -27.81
C SER A 633 19.44 23.04 -27.60
N ALA A 634 19.49 24.35 -27.85
CA ALA A 634 20.69 25.18 -27.69
C ALA A 634 21.04 25.47 -26.21
N ILE A 635 20.04 25.62 -25.34
CA ILE A 635 20.27 25.79 -23.89
C ILE A 635 20.77 24.47 -23.28
N GLY A 636 20.23 23.31 -23.69
CA GLY A 636 20.76 22.00 -23.29
C GLY A 636 22.21 21.78 -23.70
N ALA A 637 22.56 22.12 -24.96
CA ALA A 637 23.93 22.02 -25.47
C ALA A 637 24.90 23.01 -24.80
N TYR A 638 24.48 24.24 -24.50
CA TYR A 638 25.30 25.26 -23.84
C TYR A 638 25.55 24.95 -22.36
N VAL A 639 24.57 24.37 -21.66
CA VAL A 639 24.72 23.92 -20.26
C VAL A 639 25.62 22.68 -20.18
N ALA A 640 25.49 21.72 -21.11
CA ALA A 640 26.40 20.58 -21.22
C ALA A 640 27.85 21.03 -21.53
N TYR A 641 28.03 21.97 -22.46
CA TYR A 641 29.35 22.55 -22.79
C TYR A 641 29.98 23.31 -21.61
N ARG A 642 29.18 24.03 -20.80
CA ARG A 642 29.67 24.73 -19.59
C ARG A 642 29.99 23.81 -18.42
N LEU A 643 29.33 22.65 -18.31
CA LEU A 643 29.63 21.66 -17.29
C LEU A 643 30.92 20.88 -17.62
N ILE A 644 31.17 20.61 -18.91
CA ILE A 644 32.41 19.95 -19.38
C ILE A 644 33.62 20.90 -19.33
N SER A 645 33.44 22.20 -19.53
CA SER A 645 34.54 23.19 -19.49
C SER A 645 34.87 23.72 -18.08
N ARG A 646 34.08 23.41 -17.06
CA ARG A 646 34.33 23.83 -15.66
C ARG A 646 35.09 22.81 -14.80
N SER A 647 35.37 21.61 -15.30
CA SER A 647 36.18 20.60 -14.59
C SER A 647 37.68 20.68 -14.89
N GLY A 648 38.12 21.57 -15.80
CA GLY A 648 39.52 21.74 -16.16
C GLY A 648 39.99 23.19 -16.00
N SER A 649 40.41 23.59 -14.80
CA SER A 649 41.51 24.55 -14.52
C SER A 649 41.36 25.19 -13.13
N LYS A 650 41.98 24.55 -12.14
CA LYS A 650 42.54 25.23 -10.96
C LYS A 650 43.93 24.66 -10.75
N THR A 651 44.93 25.40 -11.22
CA THR A 651 46.29 25.56 -10.67
C THR A 651 46.98 26.56 -11.59
N ASP A 652 47.34 27.72 -11.03
CA ASP A 652 48.67 28.35 -11.18
C ASP A 652 48.64 29.77 -10.61
N LEU A 653 49.01 29.84 -9.34
CA LEU A 653 50.11 30.68 -8.85
C LEU A 653 50.86 29.90 -7.77
#